data_AF-A0A937DLV2-F1
#
_entry.id   AF-A0A937DLV2-F1
#
_cell.length_a   1.000
_cell.length_b   1.000
_cell.length_c   1.000
_cell.angle_alpha   90.00
_cell.angle_beta   90.00
_cell.angle_gamma   90.00
#
_symmetry.space_group_name_H-M   'P 1'
#
loop_
_entity.id
_entity.type
_entity.pdbx_description
1 polymer ?
#
loop_
_entity_poly.entity_id
_entity_poly.type
_entity_poly.pdbx_seq_one_letter_code
_entity_poly.pdbx_strand_id
1 'polypeptide(L)'
;MLVSAQPARADDREVFLQWFETSWTNIEKRMPDAFVSGYNAFWLPPIWKASFSSAGYDIFDRFDLGQPGSETTYGTESYFRAMMGETQRANIGVYPDLIMNHNGARTSNAQFLADGGWPGFYLPNTGTDPWGDFHNGTTQSQQPNPQSGDQPYNLWEGDLVSLIDIAQEKNYQYVRHPVSSTPPVGAVNLPAGLVRNKPDANNARFYPDRQLTPLTFTNPSDGANWTVYPFNTTTPLNGDAYAENATGLLMRSAQWMLDEFKVAGFRLDAAKHIPQWFWNSFYDPIVFNRIVTPTGTRRTPYSFGESVAGNDFVQTYIRNKDGFGNRDALDLNGAGQLRDIRSQRGFGSWLNVLNAAIDNQDDGANNGSQGVRHVYSHDNGSTGGGGSAPGVPGPELAALPENAFVLLAAGKPIIYYNGREMHDRFQSRGFWPREGNPTALGNDNQHLQRLVQIAQGYVRHDNANIPGAMKNYFYVLNSTDPVNTSLNDVLVFERSNYNASDTSRNDIGTEAAASLLVGLSDSYSTGVQQRSVQTSFPPGTRLRELTGAWSDSTVNATGQIPQVLVVDNNRRVLLTIPNNASLVSGQTVEHHRGYVVYGPAAPSGTLSLVGTTSTIPADPPSVPTYQRRLTPIDVITTPTFEIRLDTTKTDTNDPNWDDFAVFRIDGGYVDYNGNGNFDQSASLALDGGMEQFLTQKSSIAGPGGTGTTGVYRQTINTSQLSEGTHYLSVFAYRRRTDGGAPILTDFRKVFYVDRLPPQVTLQPNVIASGGGTFQYRVTTTDRTVNAVHIIANVPNGTDPLTLVNSGNRAFQYDRFEWRLASGSLPPGTNQITVVAYELSGRSSVQTVPITIDLGSGDVNRDGLVNIDDLYASWLLTGYQAEADMNRNGQWDPVTDRVQLELLLRQQEVQRMEGLQR
;
A
#
# COMPACT_ATOMS: atom_id res chain seq x y z
N MET A 1 -18.38 -18.92 -28.68
CA MET A 1 -18.70 -19.21 -27.27
C MET A 1 -18.47 -17.92 -26.49
N LEU A 2 -19.54 -17.25 -26.07
CA LEU A 2 -19.47 -16.06 -25.23
C LEU A 2 -18.97 -16.50 -23.85
N VAL A 3 -17.74 -16.15 -23.50
CA VAL A 3 -17.22 -16.31 -22.14
C VAL A 3 -17.99 -15.30 -21.30
N SER A 4 -18.98 -15.75 -20.54
CA SER A 4 -19.62 -14.92 -19.52
C SER A 4 -18.56 -14.56 -18.49
N ALA A 5 -18.13 -13.29 -18.46
CA ALA A 5 -17.29 -12.78 -17.40
C ALA A 5 -17.99 -13.04 -16.05
N GLN A 6 -17.31 -13.75 -15.16
CA GLN A 6 -17.72 -13.79 -13.76
C GLN A 6 -17.55 -12.36 -13.19
N PRO A 7 -18.54 -11.80 -12.49
CA PRO A 7 -18.41 -10.48 -11.89
C PRO A 7 -17.19 -10.45 -10.94
N ALA A 8 -16.53 -9.30 -10.88
CA ALA A 8 -15.36 -9.08 -10.04
C ALA A 8 -15.64 -9.50 -8.59
N ARG A 9 -14.94 -10.52 -8.12
CA ARG A 9 -14.97 -10.91 -6.71
C ARG A 9 -14.04 -9.98 -5.95
N ALA A 10 -14.64 -9.07 -5.18
CA ALA A 10 -13.94 -8.34 -4.14
C ALA A 10 -13.61 -9.32 -3.00
N ASP A 11 -12.43 -9.17 -2.40
CA ASP A 11 -12.28 -9.57 -0.99
C ASP A 11 -13.41 -8.90 -0.21
N ASP A 12 -14.14 -9.67 0.60
CA ASP A 12 -15.48 -9.37 1.13
C ASP A 12 -15.62 -8.09 1.98
N ARG A 13 -14.57 -7.28 2.16
CA ARG A 13 -14.59 -5.84 2.44
C ARG A 13 -13.17 -5.30 2.57
N GLU A 14 -12.73 -4.48 1.64
CA GLU A 14 -11.47 -3.75 1.79
C GLU A 14 -11.64 -2.61 2.78
N VAL A 15 -10.83 -2.61 3.84
CA VAL A 15 -10.62 -1.49 4.74
C VAL A 15 -9.30 -0.84 4.36
N PHE A 16 -9.39 0.33 3.73
CA PHE A 16 -8.25 1.04 3.22
C PHE A 16 -7.53 1.80 4.33
N LEU A 17 -6.21 1.74 4.30
CA LEU A 17 -5.33 2.72 4.93
C LEU A 17 -4.76 3.60 3.82
N GLN A 18 -5.12 4.88 3.80
CA GLN A 18 -4.37 5.86 3.03
C GLN A 18 -3.08 6.15 3.81
N TRP A 19 -1.95 5.62 3.34
CA TRP A 19 -0.68 5.63 4.08
C TRP A 19 0.35 6.52 3.39
N PHE A 20 0.43 7.78 3.83
CA PHE A 20 1.24 8.82 3.18
C PHE A 20 2.39 9.27 4.08
N GLU A 21 3.29 10.08 3.52
CA GLU A 21 4.44 10.67 4.23
C GLU A 21 5.28 9.64 4.99
N THR A 22 5.40 8.44 4.42
CA THR A 22 6.20 7.30 4.93
C THR A 22 6.97 6.70 3.75
N SER A 23 8.27 6.44 3.94
CA SER A 23 9.12 5.80 2.93
C SER A 23 8.75 4.33 2.74
N TRP A 24 9.06 3.77 1.57
CA TRP A 24 8.83 2.36 1.26
C TRP A 24 9.48 1.42 2.29
N THR A 25 10.68 1.78 2.76
CA THR A 25 11.41 1.05 3.81
C THR A 25 10.62 0.99 5.12
N ASN A 26 10.01 2.10 5.55
CA ASN A 26 9.25 2.14 6.80
C ASN A 26 7.86 1.50 6.66
N ILE A 27 7.22 1.58 5.49
CA ILE A 27 6.00 0.82 5.21
C ILE A 27 6.30 -0.69 5.29
N GLU A 28 7.37 -1.17 4.65
CA GLU A 28 7.82 -2.57 4.75
C GLU A 28 8.08 -2.96 6.22
N LYS A 29 8.85 -2.15 6.96
CA LYS A 29 9.15 -2.41 8.38
C LYS A 29 7.91 -2.47 9.28
N ARG A 30 6.92 -1.63 9.01
CA ARG A 30 5.69 -1.49 9.82
C ARG A 30 4.50 -2.27 9.28
N MET A 31 4.69 -3.08 8.24
CA MET A 31 3.67 -4.01 7.75
C MET A 31 3.04 -4.87 8.85
N PRO A 32 3.79 -5.36 9.86
CA PRO A 32 3.20 -6.07 11.00
C PRO A 32 2.09 -5.29 11.72
N ASP A 33 2.27 -3.97 11.89
CA ASP A 33 1.30 -3.11 12.59
C ASP A 33 0.02 -2.95 11.78
N ALA A 34 0.15 -2.75 10.46
CA ALA A 34 -0.99 -2.63 9.56
C ALA A 34 -1.77 -3.96 9.46
N PHE A 35 -1.04 -5.08 9.36
CA PHE A 35 -1.63 -6.41 9.37
C PHE A 35 -2.41 -6.67 10.67
N VAL A 36 -1.81 -6.50 11.85
CA VAL A 36 -2.48 -6.73 13.14
C VAL A 36 -3.66 -5.79 13.35
N SER A 37 -3.60 -4.57 12.80
CA SER A 37 -4.71 -3.62 12.89
C SER A 37 -5.93 -4.06 12.09
N GLY A 38 -5.77 -4.92 11.09
CA GLY A 38 -6.86 -5.43 10.26
C GLY A 38 -7.00 -4.73 8.91
N TYR A 39 -6.05 -3.88 8.51
CA TYR A 39 -6.05 -3.31 7.16
C TYR A 39 -5.74 -4.40 6.12
N ASN A 40 -6.40 -4.33 4.97
CA ASN A 40 -6.23 -5.26 3.84
C ASN A 40 -6.12 -4.53 2.48
N ALA A 41 -6.12 -3.20 2.47
CA ALA A 41 -5.84 -2.39 1.29
C ALA A 41 -5.09 -1.11 1.65
N PHE A 42 -4.14 -0.69 0.82
CA PHE A 42 -3.40 0.56 0.95
C PHE A 42 -3.67 1.49 -0.24
N TRP A 43 -4.09 2.72 0.05
CA TRP A 43 -3.93 3.83 -0.89
C TRP A 43 -2.58 4.49 -0.61
N LEU A 44 -1.67 4.37 -1.57
CA LEU A 44 -0.32 4.93 -1.50
C LEU A 44 -0.21 6.21 -2.32
N PRO A 45 0.69 7.15 -1.96
CA PRO A 45 0.92 8.36 -2.73
C PRO A 45 1.47 8.05 -4.12
N PRO A 46 1.57 9.05 -5.02
CA PRO A 46 2.18 8.86 -6.32
C PRO A 46 3.60 8.31 -6.19
N ILE A 47 3.88 7.24 -6.92
CA ILE A 47 5.10 6.43 -6.75
C ILE A 47 6.23 6.82 -7.72
N TRP A 48 5.96 7.75 -8.64
CA TRP A 48 6.85 8.09 -9.74
C TRP A 48 7.74 9.27 -9.42
N LYS A 49 8.79 9.45 -10.24
CA LYS A 49 9.63 10.64 -10.20
C LYS A 49 8.77 11.87 -10.46
N ALA A 50 8.92 12.84 -9.57
CA ALA A 50 8.19 14.11 -9.58
C ALA A 50 9.20 15.27 -9.44
N SER A 51 8.72 16.50 -9.26
CA SER A 51 9.63 17.60 -8.97
C SER A 51 10.34 17.41 -7.61
N PHE A 52 11.42 18.17 -7.40
CA PHE A 52 12.20 18.08 -6.17
C PHE A 52 11.33 18.40 -4.94
N SER A 53 11.42 17.56 -3.91
CA SER A 53 10.70 17.77 -2.65
C SER A 53 9.17 17.76 -2.81
N SER A 54 8.64 17.03 -3.79
CA SER A 54 7.20 16.92 -4.05
C SER A 54 6.55 15.77 -3.29
N ALA A 55 5.24 15.88 -3.01
CA ALA A 55 4.42 14.75 -2.59
C ALA A 55 4.10 13.76 -3.75
N GLY A 56 4.40 14.15 -4.99
CA GLY A 56 4.37 13.26 -6.16
C GLY A 56 3.33 13.61 -7.24
N TYR A 57 2.37 14.51 -6.97
CA TYR A 57 1.28 14.83 -7.90
C TYR A 57 1.73 15.54 -9.18
N ASP A 58 2.86 16.25 -9.13
CA ASP A 58 3.47 16.91 -10.28
C ASP A 58 4.43 15.97 -11.03
N ILE A 59 3.89 14.83 -11.49
CA ILE A 59 4.65 13.74 -12.13
C ILE A 59 5.60 14.29 -13.20
N PHE A 60 6.84 13.85 -13.11
CA PHE A 60 7.86 14.11 -14.10
C PHE A 60 7.99 12.98 -15.13
N ASP A 61 8.13 11.73 -14.65
CA ASP A 61 8.34 10.55 -15.50
C ASP A 61 7.60 9.32 -14.94
N ARG A 62 6.69 8.74 -15.74
CA ARG A 62 5.82 7.61 -15.34
C ARG A 62 6.51 6.24 -15.34
N PHE A 63 7.76 6.16 -15.82
CA PHE A 63 8.54 4.92 -15.85
C PHE A 63 9.80 4.99 -14.96
N ASP A 64 10.00 6.09 -14.24
CA ASP A 64 11.06 6.26 -13.23
C ASP A 64 10.46 6.17 -11.82
N LEU A 65 10.74 5.07 -11.12
CA LEU A 65 10.34 4.84 -9.71
C LEU A 65 11.48 5.15 -8.73
N GLY A 66 12.50 5.87 -9.18
CA GLY A 66 13.66 6.25 -8.41
C GLY A 66 14.75 5.18 -8.35
N GLN A 67 15.97 5.65 -8.21
CA GLN A 67 17.18 4.83 -8.03
C GLN A 67 18.11 5.54 -7.03
N PRO A 68 19.08 4.86 -6.42
CA PRO A 68 20.01 5.52 -5.50
C PRO A 68 20.66 6.78 -6.11
N GLY A 69 20.59 7.90 -5.40
CA GLY A 69 21.04 9.23 -5.86
C GLY A 69 20.06 9.99 -6.77
N SER A 70 18.96 9.37 -7.15
CA SER A 70 17.83 9.98 -7.85
C SER A 70 16.52 9.32 -7.39
N GLU A 71 16.30 9.32 -6.08
CA GLU A 71 15.13 8.70 -5.46
C GLU A 71 13.87 9.49 -5.77
N THR A 72 12.72 8.81 -5.69
CA THR A 72 11.46 9.52 -5.44
C THR A 72 11.47 10.05 -4.00
N THR A 73 10.48 10.86 -3.64
CA THR A 73 10.28 11.28 -2.24
C THR A 73 10.23 10.09 -1.26
N TYR A 74 9.71 8.95 -1.70
CA TYR A 74 9.43 7.80 -0.85
C TYR A 74 10.49 6.69 -0.94
N GLY A 75 11.40 6.73 -1.91
CA GLY A 75 12.52 5.80 -2.06
C GLY A 75 12.85 5.41 -3.51
N THR A 76 13.49 4.25 -3.67
CA THR A 76 13.88 3.66 -4.95
C THR A 76 12.88 2.60 -5.43
N GLU A 77 12.97 2.21 -6.70
CA GLU A 77 12.22 1.10 -7.29
C GLU A 77 12.44 -0.20 -6.49
N SER A 78 13.67 -0.47 -6.03
CA SER A 78 13.97 -1.73 -5.33
C SER A 78 13.31 -1.79 -3.95
N TYR A 79 13.26 -0.67 -3.22
CA TYR A 79 12.49 -0.59 -1.97
C TYR A 79 10.99 -0.68 -2.22
N PHE A 80 10.47 -0.07 -3.29
CA PHE A 80 9.07 -0.22 -3.66
C PHE A 80 8.72 -1.67 -3.97
N ARG A 81 9.54 -2.39 -4.74
CA ARG A 81 9.36 -3.83 -5.02
C ARG A 81 9.42 -4.69 -3.77
N ALA A 82 10.30 -4.36 -2.82
CA ALA A 82 10.35 -5.07 -1.56
C ALA A 82 9.07 -4.85 -0.75
N MET A 83 8.63 -3.61 -0.59
CA MET A 83 7.35 -3.30 0.05
C MET A 83 6.18 -4.01 -0.65
N MET A 84 6.11 -4.02 -1.98
CA MET A 84 5.08 -4.74 -2.75
C MET A 84 5.08 -6.26 -2.51
N GLY A 85 6.25 -6.90 -2.39
CA GLY A 85 6.26 -8.32 -2.03
C GLY A 85 5.85 -8.57 -0.58
N GLU A 86 6.06 -7.59 0.32
CA GLU A 86 5.67 -7.70 1.72
C GLU A 86 4.15 -7.52 1.88
N THR A 87 3.52 -6.60 1.13
CA THR A 87 2.06 -6.46 1.09
C THR A 87 1.38 -7.68 0.51
N GLN A 88 1.95 -8.27 -0.55
CA GLN A 88 1.46 -9.53 -1.12
C GLN A 88 1.52 -10.68 -0.11
N ARG A 89 2.63 -10.81 0.63
CA ARG A 89 2.73 -11.77 1.75
C ARG A 89 1.66 -11.50 2.81
N ALA A 90 1.47 -10.25 3.21
CA ALA A 90 0.46 -9.88 4.21
C ALA A 90 -1.00 -9.97 3.71
N ASN A 91 -1.23 -10.38 2.45
CA ASN A 91 -2.53 -10.35 1.77
C ASN A 91 -3.19 -8.95 1.82
N ILE A 92 -2.41 -7.92 1.50
CA ILE A 92 -2.83 -6.52 1.45
C ILE A 92 -2.73 -6.01 0.01
N GLY A 93 -3.85 -5.51 -0.53
CA GLY A 93 -3.89 -4.89 -1.85
C GLY A 93 -3.25 -3.50 -1.85
N VAL A 94 -2.54 -3.14 -2.93
CA VAL A 94 -1.93 -1.81 -3.08
C VAL A 94 -2.58 -1.05 -4.23
N TYR A 95 -2.97 0.19 -3.95
CA TYR A 95 -3.65 1.12 -4.84
C TYR A 95 -2.82 2.41 -4.92
N PRO A 96 -1.82 2.48 -5.82
CA PRO A 96 -1.09 3.73 -6.00
C PRO A 96 -2.01 4.81 -6.56
N ASP A 97 -1.71 6.04 -6.19
CA ASP A 97 -2.28 7.22 -6.81
C ASP A 97 -1.88 7.29 -8.29
N LEU A 98 -2.83 7.47 -9.21
CA LEU A 98 -2.63 7.44 -10.65
C LEU A 98 -3.07 8.76 -11.30
N ILE A 99 -2.10 9.49 -11.83
CA ILE A 99 -2.31 10.80 -12.46
C ILE A 99 -2.31 10.66 -13.98
N MET A 100 -3.48 10.91 -14.56
CA MET A 100 -3.73 10.84 -16.01
C MET A 100 -3.93 12.21 -16.65
N ASN A 101 -4.09 13.26 -15.84
CA ASN A 101 -4.50 14.58 -16.31
C ASN A 101 -3.32 15.42 -16.81
N HIS A 102 -2.25 15.49 -16.03
CA HIS A 102 -1.19 16.47 -16.21
C HIS A 102 0.21 15.86 -16.01
N ASN A 103 1.23 16.67 -16.32
CA ASN A 103 2.59 16.48 -15.82
C ASN A 103 2.97 17.63 -14.87
N GLY A 104 4.22 17.68 -14.41
CA GLY A 104 4.73 18.76 -13.58
C GLY A 104 4.53 20.17 -14.17
N ALA A 105 4.87 21.18 -13.38
CA ALA A 105 4.51 22.58 -13.64
C ALA A 105 4.82 23.07 -15.07
N ARG A 106 3.87 23.80 -15.69
CA ARG A 106 4.03 24.36 -17.03
C ARG A 106 5.29 25.22 -17.11
N THR A 107 6.11 24.95 -18.12
CA THR A 107 7.36 25.68 -18.37
C THR A 107 7.66 25.73 -19.87
N SER A 108 8.21 26.87 -20.30
CA SER A 108 8.76 27.09 -21.65
C SER A 108 10.27 27.30 -21.62
N ASN A 109 10.92 26.86 -20.54
CA ASN A 109 12.37 26.99 -20.38
C ASN A 109 13.10 26.29 -21.54
N ALA A 110 13.97 27.02 -22.22
CA ALA A 110 14.67 26.54 -23.42
C ALA A 110 15.58 25.33 -23.13
N GLN A 111 16.22 25.26 -21.97
CA GLN A 111 17.05 24.12 -21.59
C GLN A 111 16.20 22.88 -21.31
N PHE A 112 15.09 23.04 -20.59
CA PHE A 112 14.15 21.94 -20.34
C PHE A 112 13.66 21.31 -21.66
N LEU A 113 13.30 22.15 -22.63
CA LEU A 113 12.90 21.71 -23.96
C LEU A 113 14.05 21.04 -24.72
N ALA A 114 15.25 21.65 -24.70
CA ALA A 114 16.44 21.07 -25.33
C ALA A 114 16.83 19.71 -24.72
N ASP A 115 16.62 19.54 -23.42
CA ASP A 115 16.85 18.28 -22.72
C ASP A 115 15.83 17.18 -23.09
N GLY A 116 14.76 17.52 -23.81
CA GLY A 116 13.72 16.58 -24.26
C GLY A 116 12.36 16.73 -23.57
N GLY A 117 12.16 17.78 -22.76
CA GLY A 117 10.90 18.03 -22.07
C GLY A 117 10.53 16.94 -21.07
N TRP A 118 9.24 16.65 -20.94
CA TRP A 118 8.74 15.54 -20.12
C TRP A 118 8.96 14.21 -20.85
N PRO A 119 9.61 13.21 -20.20
CA PRO A 119 9.86 11.90 -20.81
C PRO A 119 8.62 11.26 -21.43
N GLY A 120 8.75 10.84 -22.70
CA GLY A 120 7.68 10.20 -23.45
C GLY A 120 6.63 11.14 -24.06
N PHE A 121 6.68 12.46 -23.82
CA PHE A 121 5.75 13.43 -24.39
C PHE A 121 6.39 14.26 -25.50
N TYR A 122 5.63 14.53 -26.55
CA TYR A 122 6.00 15.39 -27.67
C TYR A 122 5.69 16.84 -27.35
N LEU A 123 6.73 17.67 -27.32
CA LEU A 123 6.65 19.11 -27.06
C LEU A 123 7.60 19.87 -27.99
N PRO A 124 7.16 20.18 -29.23
CA PRO A 124 8.05 20.73 -30.27
C PRO A 124 8.43 22.20 -30.06
N ASN A 125 7.67 22.94 -29.25
CA ASN A 125 7.82 24.37 -28.97
C ASN A 125 7.90 25.29 -30.23
N THR A 126 7.53 24.75 -31.39
CA THR A 126 7.61 25.39 -32.70
C THR A 126 6.52 24.81 -33.60
N GLY A 127 6.25 25.47 -34.73
CA GLY A 127 5.22 25.04 -35.68
C GLY A 127 3.81 25.50 -35.32
N THR A 128 2.80 24.86 -35.92
CA THR A 128 1.38 25.24 -35.79
C THR A 128 0.74 24.75 -34.48
N ASP A 129 1.32 23.74 -33.84
CA ASP A 129 0.94 23.27 -32.51
C ASP A 129 2.19 23.16 -31.63
N PRO A 130 2.68 24.28 -31.07
CA PRO A 130 3.93 24.31 -30.31
C PRO A 130 3.84 23.52 -28.98
N TRP A 131 2.63 23.21 -28.52
CA TRP A 131 2.41 22.49 -27.26
C TRP A 131 2.30 20.98 -27.43
N GLY A 132 2.27 20.47 -28.67
CA GLY A 132 2.31 19.04 -28.96
C GLY A 132 1.24 18.27 -28.18
N ASP A 133 1.65 17.34 -27.32
CA ASP A 133 0.74 16.52 -26.50
C ASP A 133 0.01 17.27 -25.37
N PHE A 134 0.19 18.59 -25.23
CA PHE A 134 -0.44 19.39 -24.18
C PHE A 134 -1.39 20.45 -24.75
N HIS A 135 -2.35 20.89 -23.94
CA HIS A 135 -3.15 22.07 -24.25
C HIS A 135 -2.30 23.34 -24.18
N ASN A 136 -2.73 24.39 -24.89
CA ASN A 136 -1.92 25.60 -25.09
C ASN A 136 -1.81 26.52 -23.86
N GLY A 137 -2.43 26.15 -22.73
CA GLY A 137 -2.31 26.84 -21.45
C GLY A 137 -3.06 28.16 -21.37
N THR A 138 -3.92 28.49 -22.34
CA THR A 138 -4.72 29.73 -22.30
C THR A 138 -5.91 29.63 -21.36
N THR A 139 -6.13 28.48 -20.73
CA THR A 139 -7.22 28.28 -19.78
C THR A 139 -6.71 27.60 -18.51
N GLN A 140 -7.47 27.71 -17.42
CA GLN A 140 -7.24 26.99 -16.17
C GLN A 140 -8.44 26.09 -15.87
N SER A 141 -8.19 24.94 -15.28
CA SER A 141 -9.24 24.01 -14.84
C SER A 141 -9.63 24.18 -13.38
N GLN A 142 -8.91 25.04 -12.64
CA GLN A 142 -9.39 25.58 -11.38
C GLN A 142 -10.42 26.69 -11.65
N GLN A 143 -11.57 26.61 -10.98
CA GLN A 143 -12.62 27.63 -11.12
C GLN A 143 -12.06 29.03 -10.77
N PRO A 144 -12.30 30.06 -11.60
CA PRO A 144 -11.71 31.39 -11.40
C PRO A 144 -12.15 31.98 -10.07
N ASN A 145 -11.23 32.58 -9.34
CA ASN A 145 -11.59 33.52 -8.29
C ASN A 145 -12.06 34.82 -8.96
N PRO A 146 -13.30 35.29 -8.73
CA PRO A 146 -13.82 36.53 -9.33
C PRO A 146 -12.99 37.79 -9.03
N GLN A 147 -12.07 37.73 -8.05
CA GLN A 147 -11.28 38.85 -7.56
C GLN A 147 -9.83 38.90 -8.08
N SER A 148 -9.31 37.86 -8.75
CA SER A 148 -7.87 37.77 -9.12
C SER A 148 -7.54 38.01 -10.59
N GLY A 149 -8.53 38.24 -11.45
CA GLY A 149 -8.28 38.48 -12.89
C GLY A 149 -7.79 37.24 -13.64
N ASP A 150 -8.23 36.06 -13.21
CA ASP A 150 -7.76 34.77 -13.71
C ASP A 150 -8.00 34.55 -15.22
N GLN A 151 -7.18 33.67 -15.79
CA GLN A 151 -7.32 33.13 -17.14
C GLN A 151 -8.73 32.55 -17.39
N PRO A 152 -9.17 32.45 -18.67
CA PRO A 152 -10.40 31.76 -19.01
C PRO A 152 -10.49 30.37 -18.35
N TYR A 153 -11.69 30.00 -17.90
CA TYR A 153 -11.94 28.69 -17.28
C TYR A 153 -12.32 27.65 -18.33
N ASN A 154 -11.63 26.51 -18.31
CA ASN A 154 -12.09 25.29 -18.97
C ASN A 154 -11.71 24.10 -18.09
N LEU A 155 -12.70 23.27 -17.73
CA LEU A 155 -12.50 22.12 -16.86
C LEU A 155 -11.54 21.08 -17.45
N TRP A 156 -11.54 20.91 -18.78
CA TRP A 156 -10.87 19.80 -19.48
C TRP A 156 -9.72 20.20 -20.40
N GLU A 157 -9.56 21.50 -20.68
CA GLU A 157 -8.48 22.01 -21.55
C GLU A 157 -7.56 23.00 -20.81
N GLY A 158 -7.62 22.99 -19.48
CA GLY A 158 -7.03 23.98 -18.61
C GLY A 158 -6.04 23.39 -17.63
N ASP A 159 -4.94 24.12 -17.39
CA ASP A 159 -3.96 23.70 -16.39
C ASP A 159 -4.60 23.62 -15.00
N LEU A 160 -4.20 22.58 -14.25
CA LEU A 160 -4.66 22.36 -12.89
C LEU A 160 -3.59 22.86 -11.92
N VAL A 161 -3.82 24.02 -11.28
CA VAL A 161 -2.86 24.59 -10.31
C VAL A 161 -1.45 24.74 -10.92
N SER A 162 -1.38 25.25 -12.15
CA SER A 162 -0.15 25.39 -12.95
C SER A 162 0.51 24.08 -13.41
N LEU A 163 -0.09 22.92 -13.15
CA LEU A 163 0.35 21.63 -13.72
C LEU A 163 -0.11 21.53 -15.17
N ILE A 164 0.81 21.15 -16.06
CA ILE A 164 0.57 21.22 -17.50
C ILE A 164 -0.45 20.17 -17.94
N ASP A 165 -1.53 20.62 -18.56
CA ASP A 165 -2.65 19.76 -18.96
C ASP A 165 -2.34 18.95 -20.24
N ILE A 166 -2.45 17.63 -20.15
CA ILE A 166 -2.25 16.70 -21.26
C ILE A 166 -3.50 16.73 -22.14
N ALA A 167 -3.32 16.86 -23.45
CA ALA A 167 -4.39 16.83 -24.44
C ALA A 167 -4.64 15.38 -24.91
N GLN A 168 -5.48 14.63 -24.19
CA GLN A 168 -5.68 13.19 -24.42
C GLN A 168 -6.31 12.87 -25.79
N GLU A 169 -6.96 13.85 -26.43
CA GLU A 169 -7.59 13.75 -27.75
C GLU A 169 -6.61 13.89 -28.91
N LYS A 170 -5.38 14.40 -28.68
CA LYS A 170 -4.37 14.56 -29.72
C LYS A 170 -3.69 13.23 -30.08
N ASN A 171 -3.31 13.10 -31.35
CA ASN A 171 -2.87 11.83 -31.94
C ASN A 171 -1.45 11.86 -32.53
N TYR A 172 -0.47 12.36 -31.77
CA TYR A 172 0.93 12.33 -32.20
C TYR A 172 1.56 10.95 -31.96
N GLN A 173 1.78 10.21 -33.05
CA GLN A 173 2.26 8.82 -33.03
C GLN A 173 3.79 8.74 -33.01
N TYR A 174 4.35 8.23 -31.91
CA TYR A 174 5.79 8.03 -31.75
C TYR A 174 6.10 6.76 -30.96
N VAL A 175 7.28 6.18 -31.17
CA VAL A 175 7.90 5.33 -30.16
C VAL A 175 8.38 6.26 -29.04
N ARG A 176 7.62 6.29 -27.93
CA ARG A 176 7.76 7.32 -26.88
C ARG A 176 8.94 7.10 -25.95
N HIS A 177 9.34 5.85 -25.75
CA HIS A 177 10.60 5.45 -25.08
C HIS A 177 11.46 4.71 -26.11
N PRO A 178 12.27 5.39 -26.93
CA PRO A 178 13.03 4.74 -28.00
C PRO A 178 13.96 3.64 -27.47
N VAL A 179 13.92 2.46 -28.08
CA VAL A 179 14.77 1.31 -27.70
C VAL A 179 16.09 1.29 -28.50
N SER A 180 16.05 1.77 -29.74
CA SER A 180 17.23 1.88 -30.60
C SER A 180 17.14 3.13 -31.47
N SER A 181 18.26 3.57 -32.04
CA SER A 181 18.28 4.70 -32.97
C SER A 181 17.47 4.45 -34.25
N THR A 182 17.23 3.19 -34.57
CA THR A 182 16.38 2.76 -35.68
C THR A 182 15.02 2.32 -35.14
N PRO A 183 13.94 3.07 -35.37
CA PRO A 183 12.60 2.67 -34.92
C PRO A 183 12.11 1.41 -35.67
N PRO A 184 11.11 0.70 -35.11
CA PRO A 184 10.39 -0.35 -35.83
C PRO A 184 9.86 0.13 -37.19
N VAL A 185 9.72 -0.79 -38.14
CA VAL A 185 9.24 -0.48 -39.50
C VAL A 185 7.89 0.23 -39.44
N GLY A 186 7.80 1.41 -40.07
CA GLY A 186 6.59 2.22 -40.12
C GLY A 186 6.35 3.10 -38.89
N ALA A 187 7.25 3.09 -37.90
CA ALA A 187 7.20 3.97 -36.74
C ALA A 187 8.30 5.05 -36.79
N VAL A 188 8.12 6.10 -35.99
CA VAL A 188 9.11 7.17 -35.80
C VAL A 188 9.42 7.27 -34.31
N ASN A 189 10.69 7.37 -33.96
CA ASN A 189 11.09 7.63 -32.58
C ASN A 189 10.67 9.05 -32.17
N LEU A 190 10.25 9.21 -30.92
CA LEU A 190 10.13 10.55 -30.33
C LEU A 190 11.47 11.29 -30.46
N PRO A 191 11.48 12.59 -30.85
CA PRO A 191 12.72 13.34 -30.99
C PRO A 191 13.56 13.30 -29.71
N ALA A 192 14.82 12.88 -29.83
CA ALA A 192 15.74 12.78 -28.71
C ALA A 192 16.20 14.18 -28.26
N GLY A 193 16.20 14.41 -26.94
CA GLY A 193 16.78 15.61 -26.33
C GLY A 193 18.24 15.42 -25.92
N LEU A 194 18.82 16.44 -25.30
CA LEU A 194 20.18 16.40 -24.76
C LEU A 194 20.32 15.42 -23.59
N VAL A 195 19.24 15.13 -22.87
CA VAL A 195 19.24 14.24 -21.71
C VAL A 195 18.21 13.12 -21.85
N ARG A 196 16.98 13.45 -22.25
CA ARG A 196 15.79 12.57 -22.23
C ARG A 196 15.39 12.12 -23.63
N ASN A 197 14.51 11.12 -23.68
CA ASN A 197 13.99 10.50 -24.91
C ASN A 197 15.09 9.92 -25.84
N LYS A 198 16.29 9.69 -25.30
CA LYS A 198 17.38 9.06 -26.04
C LYS A 198 17.08 7.57 -26.23
N PRO A 199 17.46 6.98 -27.37
CA PRO A 199 17.43 5.54 -27.53
C PRO A 199 18.28 4.81 -26.49
N ASP A 200 17.64 3.86 -25.78
CA ASP A 200 18.29 2.97 -24.81
C ASP A 200 17.63 1.59 -24.91
N ALA A 201 18.43 0.55 -25.10
CA ALA A 201 17.95 -0.83 -25.18
C ALA A 201 17.16 -1.26 -23.92
N ASN A 202 17.50 -0.68 -22.76
CA ASN A 202 16.79 -0.94 -21.51
C ASN A 202 15.33 -0.47 -21.52
N ASN A 203 14.98 0.49 -22.39
CA ASN A 203 13.60 0.95 -22.54
C ASN A 203 12.65 -0.16 -23.03
N ALA A 204 13.17 -1.28 -23.55
CA ALA A 204 12.36 -2.44 -23.92
C ALA A 204 11.50 -2.93 -22.74
N ARG A 205 11.99 -2.80 -21.49
CA ARG A 205 11.24 -3.15 -20.27
C ARG A 205 9.94 -2.37 -20.06
N PHE A 206 9.79 -1.24 -20.75
CA PHE A 206 8.61 -0.38 -20.67
C PHE A 206 7.56 -0.72 -21.73
N TYR A 207 7.76 -1.75 -22.55
CA TYR A 207 6.79 -2.21 -23.54
C TYR A 207 6.27 -3.63 -23.24
N PRO A 208 5.00 -3.91 -23.55
CA PRO A 208 4.48 -5.26 -23.65
C PRO A 208 5.25 -6.14 -24.64
N ASP A 209 5.26 -7.45 -24.38
CA ASP A 209 5.86 -8.46 -25.26
C ASP A 209 4.77 -9.01 -26.18
N ARG A 210 4.89 -8.75 -27.49
CA ARG A 210 3.92 -9.15 -28.51
C ARG A 210 4.06 -10.60 -28.96
N GLN A 211 5.05 -11.32 -28.44
CA GLN A 211 5.19 -12.77 -28.62
C GLN A 211 4.35 -13.54 -27.59
N LEU A 212 3.97 -12.91 -26.49
CA LEU A 212 3.06 -13.49 -25.50
C LEU A 212 1.60 -13.47 -25.98
N THR A 213 0.79 -14.36 -25.41
CA THR A 213 -0.63 -14.46 -25.78
C THR A 213 -1.41 -13.22 -25.32
N PRO A 214 -2.06 -12.48 -26.24
CA PRO A 214 -2.82 -11.29 -25.87
C PRO A 214 -4.18 -11.64 -25.27
N LEU A 215 -4.75 -10.67 -24.54
CA LEU A 215 -6.17 -10.63 -24.20
C LEU A 215 -6.93 -9.87 -25.30
N THR A 216 -7.97 -10.49 -25.88
CA THR A 216 -8.82 -9.86 -26.90
C THR A 216 -10.28 -9.82 -26.44
N PHE A 217 -10.92 -8.67 -26.59
CA PHE A 217 -12.31 -8.43 -26.18
C PHE A 217 -12.90 -7.22 -26.92
N THR A 218 -14.21 -7.03 -26.79
CA THR A 218 -14.92 -5.86 -27.31
C THR A 218 -15.31 -4.95 -26.15
N ASN A 219 -14.99 -3.66 -26.25
CA ASN A 219 -15.42 -2.66 -25.27
C ASN A 219 -16.94 -2.42 -25.41
N PRO A 220 -17.75 -2.67 -24.38
CA PRO A 220 -19.19 -2.47 -24.46
C PRO A 220 -19.62 -0.99 -24.55
N SER A 221 -18.74 -0.03 -24.24
CA SER A 221 -19.06 1.40 -24.29
C SER A 221 -19.11 1.98 -25.70
N ASP A 222 -18.24 1.50 -26.59
CA ASP A 222 -18.04 2.08 -27.93
C ASP A 222 -18.01 1.02 -29.04
N GLY A 223 -18.04 -0.27 -28.69
CA GLY A 223 -17.98 -1.39 -29.63
C GLY A 223 -16.58 -1.66 -30.20
N ALA A 224 -15.53 -0.99 -29.72
CA ALA A 224 -14.18 -1.15 -30.21
C ALA A 224 -13.59 -2.52 -29.82
N ASN A 225 -12.86 -3.15 -30.73
CA ASN A 225 -12.12 -4.38 -30.45
C ASN A 225 -10.73 -4.05 -29.91
N TRP A 226 -10.40 -4.62 -28.77
CA TRP A 226 -9.13 -4.44 -28.08
C TRP A 226 -8.29 -5.70 -28.16
N THR A 227 -6.97 -5.53 -28.32
CA THR A 227 -5.97 -6.60 -28.21
C THR A 227 -4.85 -6.07 -27.33
N VAL A 228 -4.71 -6.64 -26.13
CA VAL A 228 -3.76 -6.17 -25.11
C VAL A 228 -2.75 -7.28 -24.82
N TYR A 229 -1.50 -7.07 -25.23
CA TYR A 229 -0.39 -7.96 -24.93
C TYR A 229 0.12 -7.71 -23.50
N PRO A 230 0.54 -8.74 -22.74
CA PRO A 230 1.09 -8.57 -21.40
C PRO A 230 2.55 -8.07 -21.41
N PHE A 231 2.98 -7.42 -20.33
CA PHE A 231 4.41 -7.26 -20.06
C PHE A 231 5.05 -8.59 -19.70
N ASN A 232 6.31 -8.78 -20.12
CA ASN A 232 7.07 -9.98 -19.80
C ASN A 232 7.86 -9.80 -18.50
N THR A 233 7.28 -10.21 -17.37
CA THR A 233 7.92 -10.05 -16.05
C THR A 233 9.08 -11.03 -15.80
N THR A 234 9.27 -12.03 -16.68
CA THR A 234 10.35 -13.03 -16.56
C THR A 234 11.59 -12.59 -17.34
N THR A 235 11.39 -12.04 -18.53
CA THR A 235 12.44 -11.46 -19.39
C THR A 235 12.00 -10.06 -19.84
N PRO A 236 12.12 -9.04 -18.97
CA PRO A 236 11.57 -7.70 -19.24
C PRO A 236 12.11 -7.04 -20.51
N LEU A 237 13.33 -7.35 -20.93
CA LEU A 237 13.94 -6.78 -22.13
C LEU A 237 13.40 -7.33 -23.46
N ASN A 238 12.46 -8.28 -23.44
CA ASN A 238 11.78 -8.78 -24.64
C ASN A 238 10.58 -7.91 -25.07
N GLY A 239 10.32 -6.79 -24.41
CA GLY A 239 9.23 -5.90 -24.79
C GLY A 239 9.42 -5.29 -26.19
N ASP A 240 8.33 -5.23 -26.96
CA ASP A 240 8.33 -4.76 -28.34
C ASP A 240 7.92 -3.29 -28.42
N ALA A 241 8.86 -2.41 -28.76
CA ALA A 241 8.57 -1.00 -28.99
C ALA A 241 7.56 -0.81 -30.12
N TYR A 242 6.58 0.08 -29.93
CA TYR A 242 5.60 0.45 -30.95
C TYR A 242 5.25 1.94 -30.90
N ALA A 243 4.71 2.46 -32.01
CA ALA A 243 4.23 3.83 -32.07
C ALA A 243 2.89 3.99 -31.34
N GLU A 244 2.77 5.04 -30.53
CA GLU A 244 1.56 5.36 -29.77
C GLU A 244 1.42 6.89 -29.55
N ASN A 245 0.22 7.34 -29.18
CA ASN A 245 -0.05 8.72 -28.76
C ASN A 245 0.04 8.89 -27.23
N ALA A 246 -0.21 10.10 -26.72
CA ALA A 246 -0.12 10.40 -25.29
C ALA A 246 -1.07 9.52 -24.47
N THR A 247 -2.29 9.31 -24.96
CA THR A 247 -3.24 8.38 -24.35
C THR A 247 -2.71 6.94 -24.31
N GLY A 248 -2.06 6.47 -25.39
CA GLY A 248 -1.39 5.17 -25.41
C GLY A 248 -0.30 5.04 -24.34
N LEU A 249 0.54 6.08 -24.18
CA LEU A 249 1.55 6.16 -23.12
C LEU A 249 0.92 6.05 -21.72
N LEU A 250 -0.15 6.80 -21.48
CA LEU A 250 -0.90 6.78 -20.21
C LEU A 250 -1.46 5.37 -19.91
N MET A 251 -2.05 4.72 -20.92
CA MET A 251 -2.56 3.36 -20.78
C MET A 251 -1.42 2.36 -20.53
N ARG A 252 -0.30 2.49 -21.23
CA ARG A 252 0.88 1.64 -21.05
C ARG A 252 1.47 1.78 -19.65
N SER A 253 1.49 2.98 -19.05
CA SER A 253 1.96 3.14 -17.67
C SER A 253 1.03 2.51 -16.63
N ALA A 254 -0.29 2.59 -16.81
CA ALA A 254 -1.25 1.89 -15.95
C ALA A 254 -1.12 0.37 -16.09
N GLN A 255 -0.98 -0.13 -17.32
CA GLN A 255 -0.77 -1.53 -17.58
C GLN A 255 0.54 -2.04 -16.95
N TRP A 256 1.62 -1.26 -17.06
CA TRP A 256 2.91 -1.61 -16.47
C TRP A 256 2.78 -1.83 -14.95
N MET A 257 2.04 -0.99 -14.24
CA MET A 257 1.79 -1.19 -12.80
C MET A 257 1.04 -2.49 -12.48
N LEU A 258 0.00 -2.81 -13.26
CA LEU A 258 -0.78 -4.03 -13.08
C LEU A 258 0.03 -5.29 -13.40
N ASP A 259 0.85 -5.25 -14.45
CA ASP A 259 1.59 -6.42 -14.91
C ASP A 259 2.90 -6.62 -14.15
N GLU A 260 3.69 -5.57 -13.97
CA GLU A 260 5.04 -5.67 -13.40
C GLU A 260 5.02 -5.67 -11.87
N PHE A 261 4.19 -4.83 -11.26
CA PHE A 261 4.14 -4.66 -9.80
C PHE A 261 2.96 -5.38 -9.16
N LYS A 262 2.00 -5.87 -9.96
CA LYS A 262 0.81 -6.57 -9.48
C LYS A 262 0.01 -5.74 -8.46
N VAL A 263 -0.13 -4.44 -8.72
CA VAL A 263 -1.01 -3.58 -7.91
C VAL A 263 -2.46 -4.07 -7.98
N ALA A 264 -3.22 -3.88 -6.91
CA ALA A 264 -4.60 -4.35 -6.80
C ALA A 264 -5.61 -3.46 -7.55
N GLY A 265 -5.17 -2.25 -7.91
CA GLY A 265 -5.99 -1.25 -8.59
C GLY A 265 -5.40 0.14 -8.41
N PHE A 266 -6.23 1.19 -8.52
CA PHE A 266 -5.74 2.57 -8.47
C PHE A 266 -6.67 3.53 -7.73
N ARG A 267 -6.09 4.53 -7.06
CA ARG A 267 -6.79 5.79 -6.77
C ARG A 267 -6.55 6.72 -7.94
N LEU A 268 -7.60 7.27 -8.55
CA LEU A 268 -7.51 8.10 -9.76
C LEU A 268 -7.50 9.58 -9.35
N ASP A 269 -6.37 10.24 -9.54
CA ASP A 269 -6.20 11.66 -9.22
C ASP A 269 -6.97 12.56 -10.18
N ALA A 270 -7.52 13.66 -9.64
CA ALA A 270 -8.08 14.76 -10.43
C ALA A 270 -9.06 14.29 -11.54
N ALA A 271 -9.83 13.24 -11.30
CA ALA A 271 -10.52 12.48 -12.35
C ALA A 271 -11.51 13.34 -13.16
N LYS A 272 -12.16 14.33 -12.52
CA LYS A 272 -13.10 15.26 -13.18
C LYS A 272 -12.47 16.16 -14.24
N HIS A 273 -11.14 16.33 -14.22
CA HIS A 273 -10.40 17.18 -15.13
C HIS A 273 -10.11 16.48 -16.47
N ILE A 274 -10.43 15.19 -16.57
CA ILE A 274 -10.35 14.43 -17.81
C ILE A 274 -11.77 14.09 -18.28
N PRO A 275 -12.13 14.32 -19.57
CA PRO A 275 -13.44 13.97 -20.08
C PRO A 275 -13.81 12.48 -19.90
N GLN A 276 -15.09 12.20 -19.67
CA GLN A 276 -15.60 10.83 -19.46
C GLN A 276 -15.24 9.81 -20.55
N TRP A 277 -15.15 10.26 -21.81
CA TRP A 277 -14.82 9.37 -22.93
C TRP A 277 -13.46 8.70 -22.75
N PHE A 278 -12.50 9.35 -22.08
CA PHE A 278 -11.18 8.79 -21.81
C PHE A 278 -11.30 7.55 -20.91
N TRP A 279 -12.05 7.70 -19.81
CA TRP A 279 -12.24 6.63 -18.85
C TRP A 279 -12.96 5.42 -19.48
N ASN A 280 -14.05 5.68 -20.21
CA ASN A 280 -14.87 4.62 -20.80
C ASN A 280 -14.21 3.93 -22.00
N SER A 281 -13.44 4.67 -22.79
CA SER A 281 -12.92 4.17 -24.08
C SER A 281 -11.48 3.70 -24.01
N PHE A 282 -10.72 4.09 -22.98
CA PHE A 282 -9.30 3.75 -22.85
C PHE A 282 -8.96 3.12 -21.50
N TYR A 283 -9.30 3.78 -20.39
CA TYR A 283 -8.96 3.27 -19.06
C TYR A 283 -9.65 1.95 -18.74
N ASP A 284 -10.98 1.87 -18.90
CA ASP A 284 -11.74 0.65 -18.59
C ASP A 284 -11.24 -0.56 -19.41
N PRO A 285 -11.00 -0.44 -20.74
CA PRO A 285 -10.38 -1.52 -21.52
C PRO A 285 -8.98 -1.93 -21.04
N ILE A 286 -8.08 -1.00 -20.70
CA ILE A 286 -6.71 -1.38 -20.34
C ILE A 286 -6.67 -2.17 -19.02
N VAL A 287 -7.59 -1.88 -18.09
CA VAL A 287 -7.65 -2.55 -16.79
C VAL A 287 -8.55 -3.79 -16.78
N PHE A 288 -9.38 -3.99 -17.81
CA PHE A 288 -10.31 -5.12 -17.90
C PHE A 288 -9.60 -6.48 -17.73
N ASN A 289 -10.04 -7.29 -16.76
CA ASN A 289 -9.55 -8.66 -16.53
C ASN A 289 -8.02 -8.80 -16.40
N ARG A 290 -7.35 -7.80 -15.81
CA ARG A 290 -5.89 -7.76 -15.65
C ARG A 290 -5.37 -8.44 -14.40
N ILE A 291 -6.14 -8.54 -13.32
CA ILE A 291 -5.71 -9.32 -12.16
C ILE A 291 -5.93 -10.79 -12.47
N VAL A 292 -4.91 -11.61 -12.23
CA VAL A 292 -4.99 -13.07 -12.26
C VAL A 292 -4.89 -13.56 -10.81
N THR A 293 -5.92 -14.22 -10.32
CA THR A 293 -5.91 -14.83 -8.97
C THR A 293 -4.94 -16.02 -8.94
N PRO A 294 -4.54 -16.51 -7.74
CA PRO A 294 -3.73 -17.73 -7.62
C PRO A 294 -4.36 -18.96 -8.31
N THR A 295 -5.68 -18.98 -8.45
CA THR A 295 -6.43 -20.03 -9.16
C THR A 295 -6.59 -19.80 -10.66
N GLY A 296 -5.95 -18.79 -11.22
CA GLY A 296 -5.99 -18.46 -12.65
C GLY A 296 -7.24 -17.71 -13.11
N THR A 297 -8.13 -17.32 -12.19
CA THR A 297 -9.33 -16.54 -12.52
C THR A 297 -8.93 -15.09 -12.81
N ARG A 298 -9.50 -14.50 -13.86
CA ARG A 298 -9.29 -13.08 -14.18
C ARG A 298 -10.35 -12.20 -13.56
N ARG A 299 -9.94 -11.03 -13.07
CA ARG A 299 -10.85 -9.97 -12.59
C ARG A 299 -10.35 -8.58 -12.99
N THR A 300 -11.29 -7.67 -13.22
CA THR A 300 -10.98 -6.24 -13.38
C THR A 300 -10.59 -5.66 -12.00
N PRO A 301 -9.42 -5.01 -11.86
CA PRO A 301 -8.99 -4.36 -10.63
C PRO A 301 -9.99 -3.27 -10.24
N TYR A 302 -10.13 -3.04 -8.93
CA TYR A 302 -10.98 -1.98 -8.41
C TYR A 302 -10.25 -0.64 -8.49
N SER A 303 -10.94 0.43 -8.88
CA SER A 303 -10.37 1.78 -8.84
C SER A 303 -11.38 2.75 -8.24
N PHE A 304 -10.90 3.87 -7.71
CA PHE A 304 -11.79 4.93 -7.25
C PHE A 304 -11.19 6.31 -7.52
N GLY A 305 -12.00 7.21 -8.07
CA GLY A 305 -11.54 8.54 -8.49
C GLY A 305 -11.83 9.65 -7.50
N GLU A 306 -10.99 10.69 -7.55
CA GLU A 306 -11.24 11.98 -6.93
C GLU A 306 -11.94 12.93 -7.91
N SER A 307 -13.17 13.31 -7.59
CA SER A 307 -13.93 14.29 -8.36
C SER A 307 -14.57 15.31 -7.43
N VAL A 308 -13.91 16.46 -7.25
CA VAL A 308 -14.41 17.55 -6.40
C VAL A 308 -15.59 18.26 -7.10
N ALA A 309 -16.79 17.73 -6.98
CA ALA A 309 -18.01 18.24 -7.62
C ALA A 309 -19.28 17.83 -6.85
N GLY A 310 -20.45 18.29 -7.34
CA GLY A 310 -21.74 17.78 -6.88
C GLY A 310 -21.93 16.30 -7.21
N ASN A 311 -22.69 15.58 -6.38
CA ASN A 311 -22.85 14.12 -6.52
C ASN A 311 -23.42 13.71 -7.89
N ASP A 312 -24.31 14.51 -8.47
CA ASP A 312 -24.88 14.32 -9.81
C ASP A 312 -23.80 14.30 -10.91
N PHE A 313 -22.82 15.20 -10.81
CA PHE A 313 -21.69 15.22 -11.71
C PHE A 313 -20.75 14.03 -11.45
N VAL A 314 -20.42 13.75 -10.19
CA VAL A 314 -19.52 12.64 -9.83
C VAL A 314 -20.08 11.29 -10.29
N GLN A 315 -21.41 11.12 -10.28
CA GLN A 315 -22.09 9.91 -10.75
C GLN A 315 -21.67 9.49 -12.16
N THR A 316 -21.39 10.47 -13.02
CA THR A 316 -20.97 10.22 -14.41
C THR A 316 -19.56 9.62 -14.53
N TYR A 317 -18.77 9.68 -13.45
CA TYR A 317 -17.44 9.09 -13.29
C TYR A 317 -17.46 7.82 -12.45
N ILE A 318 -18.63 7.19 -12.25
CA ILE A 318 -18.76 5.87 -11.62
C ILE A 318 -19.20 4.85 -12.66
N ARG A 319 -18.56 3.67 -12.65
CA ARG A 319 -18.89 2.52 -13.47
C ARG A 319 -18.37 1.25 -12.82
N ASN A 320 -19.19 0.68 -11.94
CA ASN A 320 -18.82 -0.46 -11.09
C ASN A 320 -19.84 -1.62 -11.14
N LYS A 321 -20.89 -1.53 -11.98
CA LYS A 321 -22.01 -2.51 -12.01
C LYS A 321 -22.09 -3.36 -13.29
N ASP A 322 -21.34 -3.07 -14.35
CA ASP A 322 -21.54 -3.69 -15.67
C ASP A 322 -20.62 -4.89 -15.96
N GLY A 323 -19.74 -5.26 -15.01
CA GLY A 323 -18.81 -6.38 -15.16
C GLY A 323 -17.65 -6.12 -16.13
N PHE A 324 -17.57 -4.91 -16.70
CA PHE A 324 -16.47 -4.46 -17.54
C PHE A 324 -15.64 -3.40 -16.81
N GLY A 325 -16.25 -2.25 -16.52
CA GLY A 325 -15.67 -1.23 -15.65
C GLY A 325 -15.76 -1.66 -14.18
N ASN A 326 -14.78 -1.26 -13.39
CA ASN A 326 -14.77 -1.47 -11.93
C ASN A 326 -14.20 -0.25 -11.22
N ARG A 327 -14.84 0.91 -11.44
CA ARG A 327 -14.39 2.20 -10.93
C ARG A 327 -15.50 2.94 -10.18
N ASP A 328 -15.17 3.40 -8.98
CA ASP A 328 -16.03 4.15 -8.05
C ASP A 328 -15.48 5.58 -7.85
N ALA A 329 -16.00 6.32 -6.88
CA ALA A 329 -15.51 7.65 -6.51
C ALA A 329 -15.37 7.84 -4.98
N LEU A 330 -14.52 8.77 -4.58
CA LEU A 330 -14.47 9.26 -3.21
C LEU A 330 -15.80 9.95 -2.85
N ASP A 331 -16.40 9.62 -1.71
CA ASP A 331 -17.57 10.30 -1.18
C ASP A 331 -17.17 11.62 -0.49
N LEU A 332 -16.75 12.60 -1.29
CA LEU A 332 -16.20 13.86 -0.78
C LEU A 332 -17.24 14.73 -0.06
N ASN A 333 -18.49 14.70 -0.52
CA ASN A 333 -19.60 15.44 0.09
C ASN A 333 -19.99 14.82 1.44
N GLY A 334 -20.10 13.48 1.53
CA GLY A 334 -20.28 12.79 2.79
C GLY A 334 -19.11 13.02 3.77
N ALA A 335 -17.87 12.96 3.29
CA ALA A 335 -16.69 13.27 4.09
C ALA A 335 -16.70 14.71 4.63
N GLY A 336 -17.16 15.68 3.83
CA GLY A 336 -17.38 17.06 4.27
C GLY A 336 -18.35 17.14 5.45
N GLN A 337 -19.52 16.51 5.32
CA GLN A 337 -20.52 16.51 6.40
C GLN A 337 -20.06 15.80 7.67
N LEU A 338 -19.22 14.75 7.56
CA LEU A 338 -18.58 14.12 8.73
C LEU A 338 -17.63 15.08 9.45
N ARG A 339 -16.86 15.89 8.72
CA ARG A 339 -16.01 16.92 9.34
C ARG A 339 -16.82 18.07 9.92
N ASP A 340 -17.93 18.43 9.30
CA ASP A 340 -18.84 19.49 9.77
C ASP A 340 -19.51 19.09 11.08
N ILE A 341 -20.14 17.91 11.15
CA ILE A 341 -20.84 17.45 12.37
C ILE A 341 -19.89 17.34 13.56
N ARG A 342 -18.68 16.81 13.34
CA ARG A 342 -17.61 16.80 14.34
C ARG A 342 -17.33 18.20 14.86
N SER A 343 -17.13 19.16 13.95
CA SER A 343 -16.74 20.53 14.29
C SER A 343 -17.88 21.32 14.94
N GLN A 344 -19.12 20.91 14.73
CA GLN A 344 -20.32 21.50 15.33
C GLN A 344 -20.61 21.00 16.75
N ARG A 345 -19.99 19.90 17.20
CA ARG A 345 -19.98 19.47 18.62
C ARG A 345 -21.37 19.36 19.28
N GLY A 346 -22.35 18.79 18.59
CA GLY A 346 -23.74 18.64 19.06
C GLY A 346 -24.73 19.67 18.51
N PHE A 347 -24.27 20.63 17.70
CA PHE A 347 -25.16 21.55 16.97
C PHE A 347 -25.46 21.07 15.54
N GLY A 348 -24.92 19.90 15.15
CA GLY A 348 -25.10 19.32 13.83
C GLY A 348 -26.28 18.38 13.71
N SER A 349 -26.34 17.64 12.59
CA SER A 349 -27.30 16.58 12.40
C SER A 349 -26.75 15.47 11.53
N TRP A 350 -26.89 14.23 11.98
CA TRP A 350 -26.53 13.03 11.21
C TRP A 350 -27.38 12.90 9.94
N LEU A 351 -28.54 13.53 9.87
CA LEU A 351 -29.35 13.58 8.65
C LEU A 351 -28.58 14.25 7.49
N ASN A 352 -27.75 15.25 7.78
CA ASN A 352 -26.94 15.92 6.76
C ASN A 352 -25.88 14.96 6.19
N VAL A 353 -25.24 14.17 7.06
CA VAL A 353 -24.29 13.12 6.66
C VAL A 353 -24.97 12.10 5.75
N LEU A 354 -26.14 11.60 6.15
CA LEU A 354 -26.89 10.61 5.38
C LEU A 354 -27.35 11.14 4.01
N ASN A 355 -27.81 12.40 3.95
CA ASN A 355 -28.27 13.02 2.71
C ASN A 355 -27.13 13.37 1.74
N ALA A 356 -25.93 13.65 2.25
CA ALA A 356 -24.79 14.06 1.44
C ALA A 356 -24.06 12.90 0.75
N ALA A 357 -24.33 11.65 1.15
CA ALA A 357 -23.70 10.46 0.58
C ALA A 357 -23.95 10.38 -0.93
N ILE A 358 -22.87 10.16 -1.71
CA ILE A 358 -22.96 9.95 -3.16
C ILE A 358 -23.83 8.75 -3.54
N ASP A 359 -23.84 7.74 -2.69
CA ASP A 359 -24.65 6.52 -2.79
C ASP A 359 -26.14 6.83 -3.06
N ASN A 360 -26.68 7.94 -2.52
CA ASN A 360 -28.06 8.35 -2.78
C ASN A 360 -28.37 8.63 -4.27
N GLN A 361 -27.38 8.82 -5.12
CA GLN A 361 -27.57 9.12 -6.55
C GLN A 361 -27.92 7.89 -7.39
N ASP A 362 -27.63 6.67 -6.93
CA ASP A 362 -27.82 5.48 -7.76
C ASP A 362 -29.22 4.85 -7.61
N ASP A 363 -29.64 4.52 -6.40
CA ASP A 363 -30.93 3.91 -6.07
C ASP A 363 -31.66 4.60 -4.91
N GLY A 364 -31.10 5.70 -4.40
CA GLY A 364 -31.67 6.49 -3.31
C GLY A 364 -31.42 5.88 -1.92
N ALA A 365 -30.58 4.84 -1.81
CA ALA A 365 -30.22 4.22 -0.54
C ALA A 365 -28.76 4.46 -0.16
N ASN A 366 -28.49 4.36 1.15
CA ASN A 366 -27.15 4.36 1.73
C ASN A 366 -26.66 2.91 1.93
N ASN A 367 -26.67 2.10 0.88
CA ASN A 367 -26.40 0.65 0.93
C ASN A 367 -24.95 0.27 0.57
N GLY A 368 -24.11 1.25 0.26
CA GLY A 368 -22.70 1.11 -0.06
C GLY A 368 -22.41 0.61 -1.47
N SER A 369 -23.36 0.68 -2.41
CA SER A 369 -23.11 0.31 -3.80
C SER A 369 -22.21 1.30 -4.53
N GLN A 370 -22.11 2.53 -4.02
CA GLN A 370 -21.22 3.56 -4.52
C GLN A 370 -20.64 4.43 -3.39
N GLY A 371 -19.49 5.02 -3.64
CA GLY A 371 -18.84 5.94 -2.72
C GLY A 371 -17.86 5.28 -1.75
N VAL A 372 -16.59 5.69 -1.86
CA VAL A 372 -15.54 5.31 -0.90
C VAL A 372 -15.53 6.33 0.25
N ARG A 373 -15.94 5.84 1.43
CA ARG A 373 -16.22 6.69 2.61
C ARG A 373 -14.95 6.95 3.40
N HIS A 374 -14.80 8.18 3.87
CA HIS A 374 -13.66 8.61 4.68
C HIS A 374 -14.04 9.86 5.49
N VAL A 375 -13.33 10.11 6.59
CA VAL A 375 -13.43 11.39 7.32
C VAL A 375 -12.39 12.38 6.80
N TYR A 376 -11.16 11.90 6.65
CA TYR A 376 -9.99 12.70 6.28
C TYR A 376 -9.31 12.12 5.05
N SER A 377 -8.62 12.98 4.32
CA SER A 377 -7.67 12.62 3.26
C SER A 377 -6.47 13.55 3.31
N HIS A 378 -5.50 13.35 2.41
CA HIS A 378 -4.34 14.23 2.31
C HIS A 378 -4.72 15.66 1.89
N ASP A 379 -5.80 15.85 1.14
CA ASP A 379 -6.32 17.18 0.77
C ASP A 379 -7.24 17.77 1.82
N ASN A 380 -7.92 16.94 2.62
CA ASN A 380 -8.94 17.36 3.58
C ASN A 380 -8.71 16.70 4.95
N GLY A 381 -7.50 16.89 5.46
CA GLY A 381 -7.02 16.27 6.69
C GLY A 381 -7.59 16.84 8.00
N SER A 382 -7.12 16.27 9.11
CA SER A 382 -7.47 16.68 10.47
C SER A 382 -6.89 18.06 10.82
N THR A 383 -5.69 18.38 10.33
CA THR A 383 -5.02 19.69 10.46
C THR A 383 -4.21 20.04 9.21
N GLY A 384 -3.83 21.31 9.08
CA GLY A 384 -2.98 21.81 7.98
C GLY A 384 -3.77 22.38 6.80
N GLY A 385 -3.15 23.31 6.08
CA GLY A 385 -3.75 24.00 4.92
C GLY A 385 -3.19 23.58 3.56
N GLY A 386 -2.15 22.72 3.52
CA GLY A 386 -1.43 22.35 2.30
C GLY A 386 -0.17 23.19 2.01
N GLY A 387 -0.07 24.40 2.59
CA GLY A 387 1.07 25.30 2.39
C GLY A 387 2.25 25.11 3.34
N SER A 388 2.12 24.29 4.37
CA SER A 388 3.18 23.99 5.34
C SER A 388 2.95 22.62 5.99
N ALA A 389 4.00 22.04 6.57
CA ALA A 389 3.92 20.80 7.32
C ALA A 389 2.85 20.92 8.43
N PRO A 390 1.86 20.01 8.49
CA PRO A 390 0.79 20.12 9.45
C PRO A 390 1.26 19.81 10.89
N GLY A 391 0.58 20.39 11.88
CA GLY A 391 0.81 20.08 13.30
C GLY A 391 0.19 18.74 13.71
N VAL A 392 0.69 18.17 14.82
CA VAL A 392 0.09 16.96 15.40
C VAL A 392 -1.32 17.30 15.91
N PRO A 393 -2.35 16.51 15.55
CA PRO A 393 -3.73 16.81 15.93
C PRO A 393 -4.00 16.46 17.39
N GLY A 394 -4.89 17.21 18.05
CA GLY A 394 -5.41 16.84 19.36
C GLY A 394 -6.38 15.63 19.30
N PRO A 395 -6.68 14.97 20.43
CA PRO A 395 -7.58 13.82 20.49
C PRO A 395 -8.99 14.07 19.91
N GLU A 396 -9.49 15.31 19.98
CA GLU A 396 -10.75 15.74 19.40
C GLU A 396 -10.78 15.66 17.87
N LEU A 397 -9.61 15.63 17.23
CA LEU A 397 -9.47 15.48 15.78
C LEU A 397 -9.20 14.03 15.35
N ALA A 398 -9.22 13.07 16.28
CA ALA A 398 -9.25 11.65 15.94
C ALA A 398 -10.60 11.24 15.31
N ALA A 399 -11.66 12.02 15.52
CA ALA A 399 -12.99 11.82 14.92
C ALA A 399 -13.50 10.39 15.08
N LEU A 400 -13.46 9.86 16.31
CA LEU A 400 -13.79 8.45 16.58
C LEU A 400 -15.26 8.10 16.29
N PRO A 401 -16.27 8.93 16.65
CA PRO A 401 -17.66 8.67 16.25
C PRO A 401 -17.85 8.63 14.73
N GLU A 402 -17.19 9.53 13.99
CA GLU A 402 -17.26 9.61 12.53
C GLU A 402 -16.53 8.43 11.88
N ASN A 403 -15.36 8.02 12.41
CA ASN A 403 -14.67 6.83 11.95
C ASN A 403 -15.44 5.55 12.28
N ALA A 404 -16.19 5.50 13.39
CA ALA A 404 -17.10 4.40 13.68
C ALA A 404 -18.24 4.32 12.64
N PHE A 405 -18.78 5.46 12.19
CA PHE A 405 -19.71 5.50 11.05
C PHE A 405 -19.05 4.95 9.78
N VAL A 406 -17.90 5.51 9.37
CA VAL A 406 -17.19 5.09 8.16
C VAL A 406 -16.89 3.59 8.16
N LEU A 407 -16.37 3.06 9.28
CA LEU A 407 -15.98 1.66 9.41
C LEU A 407 -17.14 0.70 9.58
N LEU A 408 -18.30 1.11 10.09
CA LEU A 408 -19.39 0.18 10.42
C LEU A 408 -20.64 0.37 9.55
N ALA A 409 -20.75 1.46 8.81
CA ALA A 409 -21.76 1.64 7.77
C ALA A 409 -21.43 0.84 6.50
N ALA A 410 -22.33 0.84 5.52
CA ALA A 410 -22.12 0.18 4.24
C ALA A 410 -21.08 0.93 3.37
N GLY A 411 -20.48 0.22 2.42
CA GLY A 411 -19.43 0.75 1.52
C GLY A 411 -18.00 0.44 1.98
N LYS A 412 -17.04 0.86 1.14
CA LYS A 412 -15.59 0.70 1.38
C LYS A 412 -15.06 1.90 2.22
N PRO A 413 -14.51 1.65 3.42
CA PRO A 413 -13.94 2.71 4.25
C PRO A 413 -12.46 3.00 3.96
N ILE A 414 -12.04 4.25 4.10
CA ILE A 414 -10.64 4.68 4.20
C ILE A 414 -10.39 5.32 5.56
N ILE A 415 -9.30 4.90 6.20
CA ILE A 415 -8.65 5.62 7.30
C ILE A 415 -7.40 6.29 6.76
N TYR A 416 -7.23 7.59 7.02
CA TYR A 416 -6.06 8.34 6.59
C TYR A 416 -4.99 8.40 7.69
N TYR A 417 -3.76 8.00 7.33
CA TYR A 417 -2.57 8.07 8.17
C TYR A 417 -1.46 8.82 7.44
N ASN A 418 -1.01 9.92 8.05
CA ASN A 418 0.20 10.63 7.67
C ASN A 418 1.32 10.17 8.61
N GLY A 419 2.35 9.51 8.06
CA GLY A 419 3.47 9.02 8.85
C GLY A 419 4.35 10.13 9.40
N ARG A 420 4.38 11.30 8.76
CA ARG A 420 5.22 12.46 9.09
C ARG A 420 6.73 12.25 8.94
N GLU A 421 7.18 11.16 8.32
CA GLU A 421 8.61 10.94 8.06
C GLU A 421 9.19 12.04 7.16
N MET A 422 8.43 12.45 6.16
CA MET A 422 8.87 13.43 5.17
C MET A 422 8.95 14.85 5.74
N HIS A 423 8.33 15.11 6.89
CA HIS A 423 8.39 16.41 7.55
C HIS A 423 9.81 16.74 8.05
N ASP A 424 10.56 15.70 8.44
CA ASP A 424 11.95 15.85 8.89
C ASP A 424 12.94 15.83 7.70
N ARG A 425 12.58 15.15 6.61
CA ARG A 425 13.44 15.00 5.42
C ARG A 425 13.44 16.25 4.53
N PHE A 426 12.37 17.03 4.54
CA PHE A 426 12.20 18.15 3.63
C PHE A 426 11.80 19.40 4.40
N GLN A 427 12.54 20.49 4.21
CA GLN A 427 12.28 21.75 4.92
C GLN A 427 11.33 22.67 4.16
N SER A 428 11.25 22.54 2.84
CA SER A 428 10.34 23.29 1.97
C SER A 428 9.80 22.40 0.85
N ARG A 429 8.49 22.55 0.60
CA ARG A 429 7.70 21.81 -0.41
C ARG A 429 6.60 22.71 -0.94
N GLY A 430 6.22 22.52 -2.21
CA GLY A 430 5.11 23.25 -2.83
C GLY A 430 3.74 22.83 -2.27
N PHE A 431 3.60 21.55 -1.93
CA PHE A 431 2.39 20.98 -1.33
C PHE A 431 2.76 20.05 -0.18
N TRP A 432 2.05 20.22 0.93
CA TRP A 432 2.15 19.39 2.13
C TRP A 432 0.86 18.61 2.32
N PRO A 433 0.88 17.26 2.22
CA PRO A 433 -0.24 16.43 2.66
C PRO A 433 -0.69 16.84 4.05
N ARG A 434 -1.99 17.10 4.21
CA ARG A 434 -2.60 17.43 5.51
C ARG A 434 -2.45 16.26 6.48
N GLU A 435 -2.73 16.49 7.74
CA GLU A 435 -2.60 15.46 8.77
C GLU A 435 -3.77 14.47 8.73
N GLY A 436 -3.53 13.23 9.18
CA GLY A 436 -4.55 12.19 9.27
C GLY A 436 -4.94 11.91 10.73
N ASN A 437 -5.27 10.64 11.01
CA ASN A 437 -5.42 10.15 12.37
C ASN A 437 -4.11 9.46 12.80
N PRO A 438 -3.34 10.02 13.75
CA PRO A 438 -2.05 9.48 14.16
C PRO A 438 -2.14 8.10 14.84
N THR A 439 -3.35 7.69 15.24
CA THR A 439 -3.61 6.42 15.93
C THR A 439 -4.03 5.29 14.99
N ALA A 440 -4.06 5.50 13.68
CA ALA A 440 -4.50 4.52 12.68
C ALA A 440 -3.81 3.14 12.82
N LEU A 441 -2.51 3.13 13.12
CA LEU A 441 -1.73 1.90 13.33
C LEU A 441 -1.66 1.44 14.80
N GLY A 442 -2.36 2.11 15.72
CA GLY A 442 -2.34 1.80 17.16
C GLY A 442 -1.25 2.52 17.98
N ASN A 443 -0.65 3.60 17.45
CA ASN A 443 0.53 4.27 18.03
C ASN A 443 0.34 4.76 19.47
N ASP A 444 -0.74 5.50 19.76
CA ASP A 444 -0.98 6.17 21.06
C ASP A 444 -2.13 5.53 21.84
N ASN A 445 -3.13 4.99 21.13
CA ASN A 445 -4.21 4.19 21.70
C ASN A 445 -4.76 3.21 20.65
N GLN A 446 -5.59 2.27 21.09
CA GLN A 446 -6.11 1.18 20.26
C GLN A 446 -7.58 1.36 19.85
N HIS A 447 -8.20 2.53 20.07
CA HIS A 447 -9.64 2.70 19.82
C HIS A 447 -9.99 2.56 18.33
N LEU A 448 -9.24 3.24 17.47
CA LEU A 448 -9.44 3.14 16.03
C LEU A 448 -9.07 1.75 15.49
N GLN A 449 -7.95 1.20 15.96
CA GLN A 449 -7.54 -0.17 15.65
C GLN A 449 -8.65 -1.18 15.98
N ARG A 450 -9.28 -1.05 17.16
CA ARG A 450 -10.40 -1.90 17.57
C ARG A 450 -11.63 -1.75 16.66
N LEU A 451 -11.96 -0.53 16.21
CA LEU A 451 -13.04 -0.33 15.25
C LEU A 451 -12.75 -1.02 13.90
N VAL A 452 -11.50 -1.00 13.43
CA VAL A 452 -11.07 -1.73 12.22
C VAL A 452 -11.24 -3.24 12.42
N GLN A 453 -10.84 -3.78 13.57
CA GLN A 453 -11.00 -5.20 13.90
C GLN A 453 -12.48 -5.61 14.01
N ILE A 454 -13.34 -4.77 14.62
CA ILE A 454 -14.79 -4.99 14.66
C ILE A 454 -15.36 -5.00 13.22
N ALA A 455 -14.94 -4.05 12.39
CA ALA A 455 -15.36 -4.00 11.00
C ALA A 455 -15.01 -5.30 10.25
N GLN A 456 -13.80 -5.84 10.42
CA GLN A 456 -13.39 -7.11 9.82
C GLN A 456 -14.16 -8.31 10.39
N GLY A 457 -14.49 -8.31 11.69
CA GLY A 457 -15.17 -9.43 12.34
C GLY A 457 -16.68 -9.50 12.11
N TYR A 458 -17.33 -8.36 11.85
CA TYR A 458 -18.80 -8.26 11.88
C TYR A 458 -19.43 -7.71 10.61
N VAL A 459 -18.68 -6.96 9.80
CA VAL A 459 -19.24 -6.36 8.60
C VAL A 459 -18.87 -7.18 7.39
N ARG A 460 -19.89 -7.55 6.60
CA ARG A 460 -19.69 -8.18 5.29
C ARG A 460 -20.10 -7.21 4.19
N HIS A 461 -19.46 -7.37 3.05
CA HIS A 461 -19.86 -6.79 1.78
C HIS A 461 -20.38 -7.92 0.90
N ASP A 462 -21.26 -7.61 -0.05
CA ASP A 462 -21.71 -8.57 -1.05
C ASP A 462 -21.89 -7.80 -2.33
N ASN A 463 -21.42 -8.41 -3.40
CA ASN A 463 -21.51 -7.86 -4.73
C ASN A 463 -22.94 -8.11 -5.22
N ALA A 464 -23.71 -7.03 -5.41
CA ALA A 464 -25.13 -7.06 -5.79
C ALA A 464 -25.45 -7.83 -7.10
N ASN A 465 -24.44 -8.33 -7.81
CA ASN A 465 -24.53 -8.98 -9.12
C ASN A 465 -24.45 -10.52 -9.10
N ILE A 466 -24.41 -11.18 -7.94
CA ILE A 466 -24.52 -12.66 -7.87
C ILE A 466 -25.99 -13.06 -7.65
N PRO A 467 -26.62 -13.85 -8.53
CA PRO A 467 -27.96 -14.38 -8.29
C PRO A 467 -27.99 -15.21 -6.99
N GLY A 468 -28.79 -14.78 -6.01
CA GLY A 468 -28.88 -15.41 -4.68
C GLY A 468 -27.92 -14.84 -3.62
N ALA A 469 -27.13 -13.81 -3.95
CA ALA A 469 -26.31 -13.08 -2.97
C ALA A 469 -27.17 -12.36 -1.91
N MET A 470 -26.61 -12.26 -0.71
CA MET A 470 -27.22 -11.52 0.38
C MET A 470 -26.85 -10.04 0.28
N LYS A 471 -27.80 -9.15 -0.03
CA LYS A 471 -27.55 -7.70 0.01
C LYS A 471 -27.24 -7.26 1.44
N ASN A 472 -26.17 -6.49 1.62
CA ASN A 472 -25.82 -5.89 2.91
C ASN A 472 -26.65 -4.63 3.11
N TYR A 473 -27.44 -4.61 4.17
CA TYR A 473 -28.26 -3.46 4.52
C TYR A 473 -27.67 -2.66 5.68
N PHE A 474 -27.86 -1.36 5.57
CA PHE A 474 -27.63 -0.36 6.59
C PHE A 474 -28.99 0.25 6.93
N TYR A 475 -29.48 0.01 8.14
CA TYR A 475 -30.79 0.49 8.58
C TYR A 475 -30.64 1.53 9.69
N VAL A 476 -31.09 2.75 9.43
CA VAL A 476 -31.21 3.79 10.45
C VAL A 476 -32.46 3.53 11.28
N LEU A 477 -32.29 3.37 12.59
CA LEU A 477 -33.33 2.91 13.50
C LEU A 477 -33.98 4.02 14.32
N ASN A 478 -33.51 5.27 14.22
CA ASN A 478 -34.02 6.39 15.01
C ASN A 478 -35.55 6.53 14.94
N SER A 479 -36.16 6.32 13.77
CA SER A 479 -37.61 6.41 13.57
C SER A 479 -38.42 5.38 14.38
N THR A 480 -37.78 4.31 14.86
CA THR A 480 -38.42 3.26 15.67
C THR A 480 -38.47 3.60 17.16
N ASP A 481 -37.87 4.72 17.58
CA ASP A 481 -37.91 5.20 18.95
C ASP A 481 -39.21 5.96 19.23
N PRO A 482 -40.08 5.47 20.14
CA PRO A 482 -41.35 6.13 20.47
C PRO A 482 -41.17 7.42 21.27
N VAL A 483 -39.97 7.70 21.80
CA VAL A 483 -39.68 8.87 22.64
C VAL A 483 -38.91 9.93 21.86
N ASN A 484 -37.85 9.55 21.14
CA ASN A 484 -36.99 10.51 20.44
C ASN A 484 -36.44 9.98 19.13
N THR A 485 -37.08 10.37 18.03
CA THR A 485 -36.69 10.00 16.66
C THR A 485 -35.65 10.93 16.04
N SER A 486 -35.19 11.95 16.77
CA SER A 486 -34.27 12.97 16.23
C SER A 486 -32.92 12.38 15.83
N LEU A 487 -32.38 12.89 14.72
CA LEU A 487 -31.05 12.61 14.18
C LEU A 487 -30.04 13.74 14.47
N ASN A 488 -30.41 14.76 15.25
CA ASN A 488 -29.53 15.89 15.53
C ASN A 488 -28.27 15.43 16.28
N ASP A 489 -28.43 14.89 17.49
CA ASP A 489 -27.30 14.49 18.33
C ASP A 489 -26.90 13.02 18.23
N VAL A 490 -27.80 12.16 17.74
CA VAL A 490 -27.65 10.70 17.85
C VAL A 490 -28.05 10.02 16.55
N LEU A 491 -27.20 9.14 16.06
CA LEU A 491 -27.50 8.18 15.00
C LEU A 491 -27.47 6.77 15.57
N VAL A 492 -28.54 6.02 15.39
CA VAL A 492 -28.59 4.59 15.69
C VAL A 492 -28.84 3.83 14.40
N PHE A 493 -27.99 2.86 14.10
CA PHE A 493 -28.19 1.99 12.95
C PHE A 493 -27.78 0.55 13.22
N GLU A 494 -28.29 -0.36 12.42
CA GLU A 494 -27.86 -1.75 12.43
C GLU A 494 -27.32 -2.21 11.08
N ARG A 495 -26.60 -3.33 11.12
CA ARG A 495 -26.09 -4.04 9.94
C ARG A 495 -26.73 -5.41 9.86
N SER A 496 -27.38 -5.71 8.75
CA SER A 496 -28.00 -7.01 8.46
C SER A 496 -27.75 -7.43 7.02
N ASN A 497 -27.94 -8.72 6.74
CA ASN A 497 -27.78 -9.30 5.41
C ASN A 497 -29.11 -9.93 5.00
N TYR A 498 -29.52 -9.81 3.74
CA TYR A 498 -30.77 -10.41 3.31
C TYR A 498 -30.78 -10.95 1.86
N ASN A 499 -31.57 -11.99 1.61
CA ASN A 499 -31.75 -12.60 0.29
C ASN A 499 -32.44 -11.62 -0.68
N ALA A 500 -31.76 -11.30 -1.79
CA ALA A 500 -32.21 -10.32 -2.78
C ALA A 500 -33.56 -10.61 -3.46
N SER A 501 -34.15 -11.82 -3.32
CA SER A 501 -35.38 -12.22 -4.01
C SER A 501 -36.68 -11.74 -3.36
N ASP A 502 -36.64 -11.04 -2.23
CA ASP A 502 -37.84 -10.61 -1.51
C ASP A 502 -37.93 -9.09 -1.44
N THR A 503 -38.95 -8.60 -2.12
CA THR A 503 -39.25 -7.20 -2.39
C THR A 503 -40.22 -6.60 -1.35
N SER A 504 -40.52 -7.30 -0.25
CA SER A 504 -41.62 -6.97 0.66
C SER A 504 -41.17 -6.35 1.99
N ARG A 505 -40.32 -5.31 2.05
CA ARG A 505 -39.74 -4.93 3.36
C ARG A 505 -39.73 -3.47 3.75
N ASN A 506 -40.78 -3.14 4.51
CA ASN A 506 -40.78 -2.11 5.55
C ASN A 506 -40.98 -2.74 6.96
N ASP A 507 -40.96 -4.08 7.10
CA ASP A 507 -41.36 -4.78 8.34
C ASP A 507 -40.16 -5.46 9.05
N ILE A 508 -39.69 -4.84 10.15
CA ILE A 508 -38.72 -5.43 11.08
C ILE A 508 -39.32 -6.72 11.66
N GLY A 509 -38.82 -7.88 11.22
CA GLY A 509 -39.41 -9.15 11.62
C GLY A 509 -39.17 -10.33 10.67
N THR A 510 -39.13 -10.04 9.38
CA THR A 510 -38.93 -11.02 8.30
C THR A 510 -37.46 -11.11 7.86
N GLU A 511 -36.62 -10.19 8.35
CA GLU A 511 -35.20 -10.02 8.05
C GLU A 511 -34.28 -11.06 8.67
N ALA A 512 -33.18 -11.36 7.96
CA ALA A 512 -32.13 -12.18 8.54
C ALA A 512 -31.48 -11.41 9.68
N ALA A 513 -31.05 -12.14 10.72
CA ALA A 513 -30.57 -11.53 11.93
C ALA A 513 -29.41 -10.55 11.67
N ALA A 514 -29.50 -9.36 12.27
CA ALA A 514 -28.41 -8.40 12.29
C ALA A 514 -27.10 -8.99 12.83
N SER A 515 -26.01 -8.27 12.56
CA SER A 515 -24.66 -8.57 13.05
C SER A 515 -24.16 -7.49 14.01
N LEU A 516 -24.57 -6.23 13.81
CA LEU A 516 -24.21 -5.09 14.67
C LEU A 516 -25.39 -4.15 14.90
N LEU A 517 -25.39 -3.53 16.07
CA LEU A 517 -26.16 -2.35 16.43
C LEU A 517 -25.18 -1.27 16.89
N VAL A 518 -25.21 -0.11 16.25
CA VAL A 518 -24.28 0.99 16.47
C VAL A 518 -25.06 2.22 16.93
N GLY A 519 -24.58 2.86 18.00
CA GLY A 519 -25.08 4.15 18.45
C GLY A 519 -23.95 5.17 18.45
N LEU A 520 -24.15 6.29 17.77
CA LEU A 520 -23.19 7.39 17.66
C LEU A 520 -23.79 8.66 18.25
N SER A 521 -22.96 9.48 18.87
CA SER A 521 -23.32 10.82 19.29
C SER A 521 -22.21 11.82 18.99
N ASP A 522 -22.59 12.99 18.46
CA ASP A 522 -21.71 14.15 18.26
C ASP A 522 -21.80 15.15 19.43
N SER A 523 -22.69 14.92 20.39
CA SER A 523 -22.89 15.83 21.53
C SER A 523 -21.66 15.88 22.45
N TYR A 524 -21.27 17.09 22.85
CA TYR A 524 -20.24 17.34 23.88
C TYR A 524 -20.83 17.73 25.25
N SER A 525 -22.15 17.60 25.41
CA SER A 525 -22.77 17.65 26.73
C SER A 525 -22.31 16.48 27.60
N THR A 526 -22.31 16.63 28.92
CA THR A 526 -21.87 15.54 29.81
C THR A 526 -22.93 14.45 29.94
N GLY A 527 -22.51 13.18 29.95
CA GLY A 527 -23.39 12.04 30.26
C GLY A 527 -23.69 11.16 29.05
N VAL A 528 -24.91 10.63 28.99
CA VAL A 528 -25.36 9.63 27.99
C VAL A 528 -26.69 10.01 27.37
N GLN A 529 -26.92 9.54 26.15
CA GLN A 529 -28.19 9.54 25.44
C GLN A 529 -28.81 8.15 25.51
N GLN A 530 -30.14 8.07 25.59
CA GLN A 530 -30.86 6.80 25.50
C GLN A 530 -31.73 6.78 24.25
N ARG A 531 -31.74 5.64 23.57
CA ARG A 531 -32.64 5.36 22.45
C ARG A 531 -33.26 3.99 22.62
N SER A 532 -34.59 3.91 22.63
CA SER A 532 -35.26 2.61 22.54
C SER A 532 -35.48 2.33 21.07
N VAL A 533 -34.81 1.33 20.49
CA VAL A 533 -34.93 1.02 19.06
C VAL A 533 -35.45 -0.39 18.84
N GLN A 534 -36.17 -0.58 17.75
CA GLN A 534 -36.55 -1.90 17.25
C GLN A 534 -35.45 -2.40 16.31
N THR A 535 -35.07 -3.67 16.44
CA THR A 535 -33.95 -4.29 15.72
C THR A 535 -34.37 -5.58 15.01
N SER A 536 -33.66 -5.97 13.95
CA SER A 536 -33.86 -7.27 13.30
C SER A 536 -33.29 -8.46 14.10
N PHE A 537 -32.52 -8.23 15.16
CA PHE A 537 -32.05 -9.32 16.04
C PHE A 537 -33.24 -10.13 16.60
N PRO A 538 -33.14 -11.48 16.67
CA PRO A 538 -34.16 -12.31 17.29
C PRO A 538 -34.36 -11.99 18.79
N PRO A 539 -35.58 -12.16 19.34
CA PRO A 539 -35.82 -12.07 20.78
C PRO A 539 -34.88 -12.97 21.60
N GLY A 540 -34.43 -12.48 22.75
CA GLY A 540 -33.47 -13.16 23.62
C GLY A 540 -32.02 -13.09 23.15
N THR A 541 -31.73 -12.53 21.97
CA THR A 541 -30.34 -12.34 21.50
C THR A 541 -29.58 -11.47 22.49
N ARG A 542 -28.40 -11.94 22.89
CA ARG A 542 -27.49 -11.24 23.80
C ARG A 542 -26.47 -10.46 22.96
N LEU A 543 -26.46 -9.15 23.10
CA LEU A 543 -25.55 -8.26 22.40
C LEU A 543 -24.51 -7.72 23.39
N ARG A 544 -23.23 -7.91 23.10
CA ARG A 544 -22.11 -7.44 23.91
C ARG A 544 -21.58 -6.11 23.40
N GLU A 545 -21.20 -5.23 24.31
CA GLU A 545 -20.50 -3.99 23.98
C GLU A 545 -19.06 -4.31 23.51
N LEU A 546 -18.71 -3.90 22.30
CA LEU A 546 -17.49 -4.32 21.60
C LEU A 546 -16.36 -3.29 21.63
N THR A 547 -16.65 -2.03 21.96
CA THR A 547 -15.68 -0.92 21.88
C THR A 547 -14.84 -0.77 23.14
N GLY A 548 -15.29 -1.37 24.26
CA GLY A 548 -14.72 -1.18 25.59
C GLY A 548 -15.21 0.08 26.30
N ALA A 549 -16.24 0.74 25.77
CA ALA A 549 -16.90 1.87 26.43
C ALA A 549 -17.54 1.44 27.76
N TRP A 550 -18.09 0.23 27.85
CA TRP A 550 -18.73 -0.25 29.09
C TRP A 550 -17.76 -0.34 30.28
N SER A 551 -16.50 -0.71 30.03
CA SER A 551 -15.47 -0.93 31.05
C SER A 551 -14.63 0.31 31.36
N ASP A 552 -14.71 1.33 30.52
CA ASP A 552 -13.92 2.55 30.68
C ASP A 552 -14.58 3.46 31.72
N SER A 553 -13.91 3.70 32.84
CA SER A 553 -14.44 4.49 33.95
C SER A 553 -14.64 5.98 33.62
N THR A 554 -14.01 6.48 32.57
CA THR A 554 -14.18 7.86 32.10
C THR A 554 -15.39 7.97 31.18
N VAL A 555 -15.57 7.01 30.27
CA VAL A 555 -16.71 6.99 29.32
C VAL A 555 -18.00 6.55 30.02
N ASN A 556 -17.92 5.51 30.87
CA ASN A 556 -19.04 4.97 31.63
C ASN A 556 -19.03 5.47 33.08
N ALA A 557 -18.79 6.76 33.28
CA ALA A 557 -18.61 7.37 34.61
C ALA A 557 -19.81 7.14 35.57
N THR A 558 -21.02 7.00 35.02
CA THR A 558 -22.26 6.75 35.77
C THR A 558 -22.67 5.28 35.84
N GLY A 559 -21.94 4.37 35.18
CA GLY A 559 -22.28 2.94 35.10
C GLY A 559 -23.54 2.62 34.28
N GLN A 560 -24.01 3.55 33.44
CA GLN A 560 -25.25 3.42 32.68
C GLN A 560 -25.10 2.66 31.35
N ILE A 561 -23.88 2.49 30.85
CA ILE A 561 -23.59 1.72 29.63
C ILE A 561 -23.44 0.24 30.03
N PRO A 562 -24.39 -0.63 29.65
CA PRO A 562 -24.35 -2.03 30.05
C PRO A 562 -23.30 -2.81 29.27
N GLN A 563 -22.69 -3.82 29.87
CA GLN A 563 -21.83 -4.74 29.13
C GLN A 563 -22.62 -5.58 28.11
N VAL A 564 -23.86 -5.94 28.47
CA VAL A 564 -24.72 -6.82 27.67
C VAL A 564 -26.13 -6.24 27.59
N LEU A 565 -26.66 -6.16 26.37
CA LEU A 565 -28.07 -5.93 26.09
C LEU A 565 -28.76 -7.26 25.73
N VAL A 566 -30.01 -7.44 26.14
CA VAL A 566 -30.83 -8.58 25.72
C VAL A 566 -32.01 -8.04 24.94
N VAL A 567 -32.18 -8.54 23.71
CA VAL A 567 -33.30 -8.16 22.84
C VAL A 567 -34.60 -8.71 23.44
N ASP A 568 -35.59 -7.85 23.62
CA ASP A 568 -36.86 -8.26 24.22
C ASP A 568 -37.79 -9.02 23.25
N ASN A 569 -38.96 -9.45 23.74
CA ASN A 569 -39.94 -10.18 22.93
C ASN A 569 -40.53 -9.37 21.77
N ASN A 570 -40.44 -8.05 21.82
CA ASN A 570 -40.88 -7.13 20.77
C ASN A 570 -39.71 -6.72 19.84
N ARG A 571 -38.56 -7.39 19.96
CA ARG A 571 -37.31 -7.07 19.28
C ARG A 571 -36.81 -5.65 19.54
N ARG A 572 -36.96 -5.17 20.77
CA ARG A 572 -36.46 -3.85 21.17
C ARG A 572 -35.28 -3.96 22.13
N VAL A 573 -34.46 -2.93 22.09
CA VAL A 573 -33.37 -2.70 23.05
C VAL A 573 -33.37 -1.24 23.47
N LEU A 574 -33.06 -1.00 24.74
CA LEU A 574 -32.73 0.35 25.24
C LEU A 574 -31.21 0.53 25.11
N LEU A 575 -30.79 1.25 24.09
CA LEU A 575 -29.39 1.57 23.86
C LEU A 575 -29.00 2.81 24.66
N THR A 576 -27.94 2.72 25.45
CA THR A 576 -27.31 3.86 26.14
C THR A 576 -26.03 4.23 25.37
N ILE A 577 -26.02 5.42 24.77
CA ILE A 577 -24.92 5.96 23.96
C ILE A 577 -24.21 7.04 24.79
N PRO A 578 -22.88 6.96 25.03
CA PRO A 578 -22.15 8.06 25.66
C PRO A 578 -22.17 9.31 24.78
N ASN A 579 -22.21 10.49 25.40
CA ASN A 579 -21.77 11.71 24.73
C ASN A 579 -20.23 11.72 24.63
N ASN A 580 -19.65 12.76 24.03
CA ASN A 580 -18.19 12.90 23.92
C ASN A 580 -17.52 13.42 25.21
N ALA A 581 -18.30 13.73 26.23
CA ALA A 581 -17.82 14.19 27.52
C ALA A 581 -18.58 13.55 28.70
N SER A 582 -17.91 13.44 29.84
CA SER A 582 -18.48 12.92 31.08
C SER A 582 -18.07 13.76 32.28
N LEU A 583 -18.88 13.74 33.36
CA LEU A 583 -18.49 14.30 34.65
C LEU A 583 -17.74 13.23 35.45
N VAL A 584 -16.42 13.41 35.62
CA VAL A 584 -15.56 12.54 36.42
C VAL A 584 -15.12 13.33 37.65
N SER A 585 -15.50 12.87 38.84
CA SER A 585 -15.17 13.54 40.12
C SER A 585 -15.54 15.04 40.15
N GLY A 586 -16.67 15.39 39.52
CA GLY A 586 -17.17 16.78 39.46
C GLY A 586 -16.50 17.66 38.39
N GLN A 587 -15.60 17.12 37.57
CA GLN A 587 -14.97 17.82 36.45
C GLN A 587 -15.44 17.25 35.11
N THR A 588 -15.66 18.13 34.13
CA THR A 588 -15.93 17.71 32.75
C THR A 588 -14.66 17.17 32.12
N VAL A 589 -14.70 15.92 31.67
CA VAL A 589 -13.64 15.29 30.89
C VAL A 589 -14.18 15.00 29.50
N GLU A 590 -13.60 15.64 28.49
CA GLU A 590 -13.86 15.33 27.08
C GLU A 590 -13.03 14.11 26.70
N HIS A 591 -13.69 12.98 26.47
CA HIS A 591 -13.04 11.73 26.08
C HIS A 591 -13.17 11.44 24.58
N HIS A 592 -14.03 12.16 23.85
CA HIS A 592 -14.22 12.03 22.39
C HIS A 592 -14.67 10.63 21.93
N ARG A 593 -15.30 9.89 22.85
CA ARG A 593 -15.78 8.51 22.63
C ARG A 593 -17.31 8.45 22.65
N GLY A 594 -17.97 9.35 21.93
CA GLY A 594 -19.41 9.39 21.76
C GLY A 594 -19.94 8.27 20.84
N TYR A 595 -19.62 7.01 21.13
CA TYR A 595 -20.09 5.87 20.35
C TYR A 595 -20.11 4.58 21.18
N VAL A 596 -21.02 3.68 20.82
CA VAL A 596 -21.10 2.30 21.30
C VAL A 596 -21.41 1.37 20.15
N VAL A 597 -20.90 0.15 20.22
CA VAL A 597 -21.16 -0.90 19.24
C VAL A 597 -21.52 -2.16 19.99
N TYR A 598 -22.70 -2.69 19.69
CA TYR A 598 -23.21 -3.92 20.27
C TYR A 598 -23.39 -4.99 19.18
N GLY A 599 -23.02 -6.22 19.47
CA GLY A 599 -23.27 -7.36 18.59
C GLY A 599 -23.22 -8.68 19.35
N PRO A 600 -23.71 -9.78 18.76
CA PRO A 600 -23.49 -11.12 19.33
C PRO A 600 -21.98 -11.35 19.54
N ALA A 601 -21.61 -12.09 20.59
CA ALA A 601 -20.20 -12.30 20.92
C ALA A 601 -19.47 -13.04 19.78
N ALA A 602 -18.45 -12.42 19.18
CA ALA A 602 -17.54 -13.14 18.30
C ALA A 602 -16.66 -14.11 19.13
N PRO A 603 -16.13 -15.19 18.53
CA PRO A 603 -15.23 -16.10 19.23
C PRO A 603 -14.08 -15.37 19.91
N SER A 604 -13.84 -15.67 21.17
CA SER A 604 -12.76 -15.09 21.97
C SER A 604 -11.75 -16.16 22.31
N GLY A 605 -10.46 -15.83 22.31
CA GLY A 605 -9.42 -16.84 22.49
C GLY A 605 -8.02 -16.28 22.47
N THR A 606 -7.04 -17.17 22.49
CA THR A 606 -5.61 -16.84 22.38
C THR A 606 -5.01 -17.64 21.24
N LEU A 607 -4.42 -16.93 20.27
CA LEU A 607 -3.63 -17.52 19.20
C LEU A 607 -2.15 -17.57 19.61
N SER A 608 -1.55 -18.74 19.52
CA SER A 608 -0.17 -19.00 19.90
C SER A 608 0.58 -19.79 18.83
N LEU A 609 1.90 -19.64 18.82
CA LEU A 609 2.81 -20.44 18.02
C LEU A 609 3.63 -21.29 18.98
N VAL A 610 3.46 -22.61 18.91
CA VAL A 610 4.20 -23.56 19.72
C VAL A 610 5.45 -23.95 18.94
N GLY A 611 6.63 -23.76 19.53
CA GLY A 611 7.92 -23.91 18.85
C GLY A 611 8.67 -22.58 18.60
N THR A 612 8.12 -21.46 19.08
CA THR A 612 8.83 -20.16 19.09
C THR A 612 10.15 -20.27 19.86
N THR A 613 11.25 -19.88 19.22
CA THR A 613 12.61 -19.94 19.77
C THR A 613 12.98 -18.67 20.52
N SER A 614 12.55 -17.52 20.00
CA SER A 614 12.73 -16.19 20.60
C SER A 614 11.65 -15.24 20.05
N THR A 615 11.59 -14.01 20.56
CA THR A 615 10.68 -12.99 20.05
C THR A 615 11.49 -11.71 19.80
N ILE A 616 11.37 -11.16 18.60
CA ILE A 616 11.86 -9.82 18.29
C ILE A 616 10.88 -8.83 18.93
N PRO A 617 11.31 -7.98 19.88
CA PRO A 617 10.40 -7.11 20.60
C PRO A 617 9.81 -6.01 19.71
N ALA A 618 8.76 -5.37 20.19
CA ALA A 618 8.31 -4.07 19.67
C ALA A 618 9.44 -3.04 19.83
N ASP A 619 9.50 -2.08 18.90
CA ASP A 619 10.45 -0.98 18.99
C ASP A 619 10.13 -0.09 20.20
N PRO A 620 11.15 0.41 20.92
CA PRO A 620 10.94 1.24 22.10
C PRO A 620 10.37 2.62 21.72
N PRO A 621 9.74 3.35 22.66
CA PRO A 621 9.19 4.69 22.42
C PRO A 621 10.21 5.74 21.93
N SER A 622 11.52 5.49 22.10
CA SER A 622 12.59 6.35 21.58
C SER A 622 12.75 6.29 20.05
N VAL A 623 12.20 5.26 19.40
CA VAL A 623 12.14 5.20 17.93
C VAL A 623 11.03 6.14 17.46
N PRO A 624 11.28 7.02 16.47
CA PRO A 624 10.26 7.91 15.91
C PRO A 624 9.02 7.14 15.47
N THR A 625 7.83 7.71 15.70
CA THR A 625 6.54 7.03 15.46
C THR A 625 6.40 6.48 14.03
N TYR A 626 6.93 7.18 13.01
CA TYR A 626 6.89 6.71 11.62
C TYR A 626 7.66 5.42 11.37
N GLN A 627 8.70 5.16 12.17
CA GLN A 627 9.59 3.99 12.05
C GLN A 627 9.32 2.93 13.13
N ARG A 628 8.61 3.28 14.20
CA ARG A 628 8.39 2.45 15.38
C ARG A 628 7.41 1.32 15.11
N ARG A 629 7.92 0.09 14.99
CA ARG A 629 7.08 -1.11 14.94
C ARG A 629 6.50 -1.40 16.32
N LEU A 630 5.18 -1.51 16.40
CA LEU A 630 4.46 -1.79 17.66
C LEU A 630 4.28 -3.29 17.90
N THR A 631 4.29 -4.07 16.82
CA THR A 631 4.03 -5.51 16.84
C THR A 631 5.31 -6.30 17.14
N PRO A 632 5.35 -7.10 18.22
CA PRO A 632 6.43 -8.08 18.42
C PRO A 632 6.30 -9.24 17.42
N ILE A 633 7.42 -9.87 17.07
CA ILE A 633 7.48 -10.93 16.06
C ILE A 633 8.11 -12.19 16.65
N ASP A 634 7.39 -13.31 16.66
CA ASP A 634 7.90 -14.58 17.13
C ASP A 634 8.86 -15.21 16.11
N VAL A 635 9.99 -15.77 16.55
CA VAL A 635 11.02 -16.36 15.68
C VAL A 635 10.91 -17.88 15.69
N ILE A 636 10.85 -18.48 14.50
CA ILE A 636 10.80 -19.93 14.27
C ILE A 636 12.08 -20.38 13.58
N THR A 637 12.85 -21.23 14.25
CA THR A 637 14.10 -21.82 13.71
C THR A 637 14.00 -23.34 13.49
N THR A 638 12.94 -23.96 14.01
CA THR A 638 12.74 -25.41 13.98
C THR A 638 12.19 -25.91 12.64
N PRO A 639 12.41 -27.20 12.28
CA PRO A 639 11.85 -27.79 11.05
C PRO A 639 10.32 -27.82 11.01
N THR A 640 9.68 -27.79 12.17
CA THR A 640 8.23 -27.73 12.32
C THR A 640 7.87 -26.83 13.50
N PHE A 641 6.71 -26.20 13.44
CA PHE A 641 6.06 -25.52 14.56
C PHE A 641 4.56 -25.82 14.53
N GLU A 642 3.84 -25.47 15.59
CA GLU A 642 2.40 -25.62 15.62
C GLU A 642 1.70 -24.27 15.79
N ILE A 643 0.67 -24.07 14.99
CA ILE A 643 -0.32 -23.00 15.19
C ILE A 643 -1.39 -23.54 16.14
N ARG A 644 -1.69 -22.79 17.20
CA ARG A 644 -2.70 -23.18 18.19
C ARG A 644 -3.61 -22.02 18.55
N LEU A 645 -4.91 -22.21 18.35
CA LEU A 645 -5.96 -21.33 18.84
C LEU A 645 -6.73 -22.03 19.97
N ASP A 646 -6.68 -21.46 21.18
CA ASP A 646 -7.54 -21.85 22.29
C ASP A 646 -8.68 -20.83 22.43
N THR A 647 -9.92 -21.24 22.19
CA THR A 647 -11.11 -20.40 22.35
C THR A 647 -11.79 -20.64 23.70
N THR A 648 -12.46 -19.62 24.22
CA THR A 648 -13.12 -19.67 25.54
C THR A 648 -14.51 -19.08 25.51
N LYS A 649 -15.39 -19.67 26.33
CA LYS A 649 -16.75 -19.19 26.55
C LYS A 649 -16.77 -18.00 27.51
N THR A 650 -16.88 -16.77 27.01
CA THR A 650 -16.89 -15.53 27.83
C THR A 650 -18.31 -15.08 28.28
N ASP A 651 -19.37 -15.69 27.74
CA ASP A 651 -20.77 -15.58 28.21
C ASP A 651 -21.36 -16.97 28.41
N THR A 652 -21.55 -17.40 29.66
CA THR A 652 -22.13 -18.73 29.92
C THR A 652 -23.57 -18.87 29.42
N ASN A 653 -24.29 -17.75 29.29
CA ASN A 653 -25.69 -17.70 28.87
C ASN A 653 -25.88 -17.55 27.36
N ASP A 654 -24.82 -17.28 26.60
CA ASP A 654 -24.87 -17.34 25.13
C ASP A 654 -24.71 -18.81 24.69
N PRO A 655 -25.65 -19.38 23.93
CA PRO A 655 -25.55 -20.76 23.45
C PRO A 655 -24.68 -20.89 22.18
N ASN A 656 -24.36 -19.79 21.51
CA ASN A 656 -23.70 -19.79 20.20
C ASN A 656 -22.27 -19.27 20.34
N TRP A 657 -21.30 -20.17 20.18
CA TRP A 657 -19.85 -19.92 20.30
C TRP A 657 -19.13 -20.37 19.04
N ASP A 658 -17.80 -20.48 19.09
CA ASP A 658 -17.08 -21.03 17.95
C ASP A 658 -17.54 -22.45 17.63
N ASP A 659 -17.84 -22.70 16.36
CA ASP A 659 -18.14 -24.01 15.81
C ASP A 659 -17.20 -24.41 14.67
N PHE A 660 -16.45 -23.46 14.13
CA PHE A 660 -15.57 -23.65 12.99
C PHE A 660 -14.40 -22.67 13.01
N ALA A 661 -13.22 -23.11 12.58
CA ALA A 661 -12.08 -22.25 12.33
C ALA A 661 -11.25 -22.71 11.13
N VAL A 662 -10.67 -21.75 10.44
CA VAL A 662 -9.71 -21.94 9.32
C VAL A 662 -8.54 -20.98 9.48
N PHE A 663 -7.43 -21.28 8.83
CA PHE A 663 -6.24 -20.45 8.90
C PHE A 663 -5.64 -20.22 7.51
N ARG A 664 -4.83 -19.17 7.39
CA ARG A 664 -3.91 -19.00 6.28
C ARG A 664 -2.59 -18.46 6.79
N ILE A 665 -1.52 -18.87 6.14
CA ILE A 665 -0.22 -18.21 6.24
C ILE A 665 -0.03 -17.43 4.94
N ASP A 666 0.40 -16.19 5.10
CA ASP A 666 0.56 -15.20 4.05
C ASP A 666 -0.72 -15.02 3.19
N GLY A 667 -0.58 -15.01 1.87
CA GLY A 667 -1.67 -14.91 0.90
C GLY A 667 -2.63 -16.11 0.87
N GLY A 668 -2.33 -17.22 1.57
CA GLY A 668 -3.07 -18.48 1.48
C GLY A 668 -2.83 -19.23 0.16
N TYR A 669 -3.81 -20.04 -0.27
CA TYR A 669 -3.76 -20.87 -1.49
C TYR A 669 -2.62 -21.89 -1.54
N VAL A 670 -2.14 -22.29 -0.37
CA VAL A 670 -1.08 -23.28 -0.19
C VAL A 670 -1.57 -24.32 0.82
N ASP A 671 -1.35 -25.60 0.50
CA ASP A 671 -1.64 -26.74 1.37
C ASP A 671 -0.64 -26.77 2.53
N TYR A 672 -1.01 -26.11 3.63
CA TYR A 672 -0.19 -26.05 4.84
C TYR A 672 -0.58 -27.14 5.84
N ASN A 673 -1.73 -27.79 5.66
CA ASN A 673 -2.14 -28.88 6.54
C ASN A 673 -1.74 -30.28 6.03
N GLY A 674 -1.25 -30.37 4.80
CA GLY A 674 -0.65 -31.56 4.19
C GLY A 674 -1.65 -32.56 3.61
N ASN A 675 -2.86 -32.13 3.25
CA ASN A 675 -3.91 -33.02 2.77
C ASN A 675 -3.97 -33.16 1.23
N GLY A 676 -3.10 -32.45 0.52
CA GLY A 676 -2.93 -32.48 -0.92
C GLY A 676 -3.60 -31.33 -1.69
N ASN A 677 -4.42 -30.48 -1.05
CA ASN A 677 -5.03 -29.29 -1.65
C ASN A 677 -5.23 -28.19 -0.60
N PHE A 678 -5.53 -26.96 -1.04
CA PHE A 678 -6.11 -26.01 -0.11
C PHE A 678 -7.59 -26.33 0.16
N ASP A 679 -8.07 -26.13 1.39
CA ASP A 679 -9.39 -26.64 1.78
C ASP A 679 -10.58 -25.77 1.36
N GLN A 680 -10.49 -24.47 1.62
CA GLN A 680 -11.57 -23.55 1.31
C GLN A 680 -11.55 -23.20 -0.17
N SER A 681 -12.65 -23.49 -0.86
CA SER A 681 -12.77 -23.20 -2.29
C SER A 681 -12.37 -21.75 -2.57
N ALA A 682 -11.53 -21.54 -3.58
CA ALA A 682 -11.18 -20.20 -4.06
C ALA A 682 -12.40 -19.41 -4.56
N SER A 683 -13.54 -20.09 -4.74
CA SER A 683 -14.83 -19.48 -4.98
C SER A 683 -15.55 -19.01 -3.71
N LEU A 684 -14.94 -19.01 -2.53
CA LEU A 684 -15.48 -18.36 -1.34
C LEU A 684 -14.90 -16.95 -1.20
N ALA A 685 -15.74 -15.99 -0.83
CA ALA A 685 -15.39 -14.57 -0.92
C ALA A 685 -14.72 -14.04 0.38
N LEU A 686 -14.92 -14.75 1.49
CA LEU A 686 -14.36 -14.42 2.79
C LEU A 686 -13.10 -15.21 3.11
N ASP A 687 -13.15 -16.54 2.95
CA ASP A 687 -12.13 -17.49 3.38
C ASP A 687 -11.59 -18.37 2.24
N GLY A 688 -11.79 -17.97 0.99
CA GLY A 688 -11.25 -18.71 -0.16
C GLY A 688 -9.74 -18.84 -0.10
N GLY A 689 -9.24 -20.06 -0.30
CA GLY A 689 -7.81 -20.37 -0.21
C GLY A 689 -7.27 -20.56 1.21
N MET A 690 -8.12 -20.54 2.25
CA MET A 690 -7.73 -20.89 3.62
C MET A 690 -7.78 -22.40 3.88
N GLU A 691 -7.11 -22.82 4.95
CA GLU A 691 -6.89 -24.19 5.38
C GLU A 691 -7.70 -24.56 6.61
N GLN A 692 -8.18 -25.80 6.70
CA GLN A 692 -8.77 -26.36 7.91
C GLN A 692 -7.70 -26.92 8.84
N PHE A 693 -8.01 -26.92 10.13
CA PHE A 693 -7.20 -27.60 11.14
C PHE A 693 -7.42 -29.12 11.10
N LEU A 694 -6.35 -29.88 10.92
CA LEU A 694 -6.39 -31.36 10.89
C LEU A 694 -5.76 -32.00 12.12
N THR A 695 -4.80 -31.34 12.78
CA THR A 695 -4.16 -31.91 13.98
C THR A 695 -5.14 -31.97 15.16
N GLN A 696 -5.91 -30.90 15.38
CA GLN A 696 -7.04 -30.88 16.30
C GLN A 696 -8.05 -29.82 15.88
N LYS A 697 -9.35 -30.12 15.96
CA LYS A 697 -10.46 -29.18 15.72
C LYS A 697 -11.61 -29.42 16.69
N SER A 698 -11.39 -29.12 17.95
CA SER A 698 -12.38 -29.27 19.01
C SER A 698 -13.09 -27.93 19.22
N SER A 699 -14.26 -27.72 18.65
CA SER A 699 -15.02 -26.48 18.80
C SER A 699 -15.77 -26.41 20.14
N ILE A 700 -16.20 -25.21 20.56
CA ILE A 700 -17.10 -25.06 21.72
C ILE A 700 -18.53 -25.51 21.38
N ALA A 701 -19.04 -25.05 20.24
CA ALA A 701 -20.41 -25.28 19.78
C ALA A 701 -20.48 -26.25 18.59
N GLY A 702 -21.68 -26.78 18.32
CA GLY A 702 -21.92 -27.74 17.25
C GLY A 702 -21.91 -29.20 17.70
N PRO A 703 -22.19 -30.16 16.79
CA PRO A 703 -22.20 -31.58 17.11
C PRO A 703 -20.82 -32.04 17.63
N GLY A 704 -20.75 -32.53 18.87
CA GLY A 704 -19.49 -32.97 19.50
C GLY A 704 -18.64 -31.84 20.11
N GLY A 705 -19.15 -30.61 20.17
CA GLY A 705 -18.47 -29.48 20.81
C GLY A 705 -18.26 -29.67 22.31
N THR A 706 -17.22 -29.07 22.85
CA THR A 706 -16.79 -29.24 24.25
C THR A 706 -17.67 -28.50 25.26
N GLY A 707 -18.45 -27.51 24.81
CA GLY A 707 -19.35 -26.70 25.64
C GLY A 707 -18.69 -25.57 26.45
N THR A 708 -17.37 -25.59 26.65
CA THR A 708 -16.65 -24.61 27.50
C THR A 708 -15.41 -23.99 26.86
N THR A 709 -14.54 -24.79 26.23
CA THR A 709 -13.27 -24.35 25.65
C THR A 709 -13.01 -25.04 24.31
N GLY A 710 -12.68 -24.28 23.27
CA GLY A 710 -12.31 -24.85 21.97
C GLY A 710 -10.79 -24.88 21.80
N VAL A 711 -10.31 -25.82 20.99
CA VAL A 711 -8.89 -26.01 20.68
C VAL A 711 -8.75 -26.38 19.20
N TYR A 712 -8.04 -25.54 18.46
CA TYR A 712 -7.67 -25.77 17.07
C TYR A 712 -6.15 -25.79 16.96
N ARG A 713 -5.60 -26.87 16.39
CA ARG A 713 -4.14 -27.07 16.25
C ARG A 713 -3.80 -27.53 14.85
N GLN A 714 -2.70 -27.02 14.32
CA GLN A 714 -2.11 -27.48 13.08
C GLN A 714 -0.59 -27.44 13.17
N THR A 715 0.06 -28.58 12.95
CA THR A 715 1.51 -28.62 12.73
C THR A 715 1.84 -28.16 11.32
N ILE A 716 2.82 -27.26 11.21
CA ILE A 716 3.30 -26.65 9.95
C ILE A 716 4.73 -27.11 9.70
N ASN A 717 5.01 -27.51 8.46
CA ASN A 717 6.37 -27.79 8.01
C ASN A 717 7.04 -26.48 7.55
N THR A 718 8.11 -26.07 8.22
CA THR A 718 8.79 -24.82 7.89
C THR A 718 9.56 -24.86 6.58
N SER A 719 9.71 -26.02 5.92
CA SER A 719 10.27 -26.09 4.56
C SER A 719 9.33 -25.58 3.48
N GLN A 720 8.04 -25.37 3.80
CA GLN A 720 7.07 -24.77 2.88
C GLN A 720 7.11 -23.23 2.92
N LEU A 721 7.84 -22.65 3.88
CA LEU A 721 7.96 -21.22 4.08
C LEU A 721 9.36 -20.76 3.68
N SER A 722 9.46 -19.54 3.13
CA SER A 722 10.77 -18.92 2.89
C SER A 722 11.36 -18.39 4.21
N GLU A 723 12.61 -17.93 4.17
CA GLU A 723 13.13 -17.09 5.25
C GLU A 723 12.37 -15.75 5.32
N GLY A 724 12.38 -15.11 6.48
CA GLY A 724 11.83 -13.77 6.69
C GLY A 724 10.48 -13.72 7.41
N THR A 725 9.80 -12.59 7.28
CA THR A 725 8.52 -12.32 7.95
C THR A 725 7.36 -13.04 7.25
N HIS A 726 6.45 -13.57 8.06
CA HIS A 726 5.23 -14.27 7.65
C HIS A 726 4.02 -13.81 8.48
N TYR A 727 2.85 -13.91 7.87
CA TYR A 727 1.59 -13.37 8.41
C TYR A 727 0.57 -14.48 8.59
N LEU A 728 0.11 -14.70 9.81
CA LEU A 728 -0.89 -15.71 10.14
C LEU A 728 -2.23 -15.05 10.46
N SER A 729 -3.27 -15.44 9.71
CA SER A 729 -4.67 -15.18 10.06
C SER A 729 -5.37 -16.48 10.39
N VAL A 730 -6.09 -16.50 11.51
CA VAL A 730 -6.99 -17.60 11.89
C VAL A 730 -8.40 -17.03 12.08
N PHE A 731 -9.31 -17.43 11.20
CA PHE A 731 -10.72 -17.04 11.30
C PHE A 731 -11.44 -18.08 12.16
N ALA A 732 -11.95 -17.65 13.31
CA ALA A 732 -12.86 -18.47 14.12
C ALA A 732 -14.27 -17.90 14.00
N TYR A 733 -15.21 -18.74 13.57
CA TYR A 733 -16.58 -18.36 13.26
C TYR A 733 -17.49 -18.61 14.45
N ARG A 734 -18.34 -17.63 14.74
CA ARG A 734 -19.49 -17.82 15.62
C ARG A 734 -20.49 -18.74 14.93
N ARG A 735 -21.03 -19.70 15.67
CA ARG A 735 -22.21 -20.46 15.26
C ARG A 735 -23.40 -19.56 14.97
N ARG A 736 -23.92 -19.62 13.75
CA ARG A 736 -25.10 -18.86 13.30
C ARG A 736 -26.20 -19.81 12.85
N THR A 737 -27.24 -19.94 13.67
CA THR A 737 -28.46 -20.72 13.34
C THR A 737 -29.66 -19.82 13.03
N ASP A 738 -29.45 -18.51 13.09
CA ASP A 738 -30.45 -17.45 12.94
C ASP A 738 -30.52 -16.90 11.50
N GLY A 739 -29.76 -17.51 10.58
CA GLY A 739 -29.73 -17.12 9.16
C GLY A 739 -29.01 -15.81 8.86
N GLY A 740 -28.42 -15.14 9.86
CA GLY A 740 -27.68 -13.91 9.65
C GLY A 740 -26.26 -14.15 9.14
N ALA A 741 -25.59 -13.07 8.73
CA ALA A 741 -24.23 -13.12 8.17
C ALA A 741 -23.21 -13.78 9.11
N PRO A 742 -22.11 -14.36 8.57
CA PRO A 742 -21.03 -14.89 9.40
C PRO A 742 -20.42 -13.80 10.29
N ILE A 743 -20.36 -14.06 11.60
CA ILE A 743 -19.60 -13.25 12.57
C ILE A 743 -18.35 -14.07 12.91
N LEU A 744 -17.18 -13.44 12.88
CA LEU A 744 -15.92 -14.12 13.19
C LEU A 744 -14.97 -13.21 13.95
N THR A 745 -13.96 -13.82 14.56
CA THR A 745 -12.75 -13.13 14.98
C THR A 745 -11.62 -13.56 14.08
N ASP A 746 -10.92 -12.59 13.49
CA ASP A 746 -9.67 -12.80 12.76
C ASP A 746 -8.52 -12.64 13.74
N PHE A 747 -8.03 -13.76 14.25
CA PHE A 747 -6.85 -13.79 15.09
C PHE A 747 -5.61 -13.66 14.22
N ARG A 748 -4.88 -12.56 14.42
CA ARG A 748 -3.69 -12.24 13.63
C ARG A 748 -2.42 -12.40 14.44
N LYS A 749 -1.39 -12.97 13.81
CA LYS A 749 -0.06 -13.09 14.40
C LYS A 749 1.02 -12.96 13.32
N VAL A 750 2.14 -12.35 13.68
CA VAL A 750 3.30 -12.19 12.81
C VAL A 750 4.45 -13.00 13.37
N PHE A 751 5.14 -13.72 12.50
CA PHE A 751 6.30 -14.53 12.87
C PHE A 751 7.40 -14.43 11.83
N TYR A 752 8.62 -14.79 12.21
CA TYR A 752 9.82 -14.70 11.41
C TYR A 752 10.43 -16.11 11.29
N VAL A 753 10.55 -16.62 10.08
CA VAL A 753 11.23 -17.88 9.80
C VAL A 753 12.72 -17.59 9.59
N ASP A 754 13.55 -18.19 10.44
CA ASP A 754 15.01 -18.08 10.40
C ASP A 754 15.62 -19.48 10.53
N ARG A 755 15.82 -20.15 9.40
CA ARG A 755 16.42 -21.48 9.33
C ARG A 755 17.81 -21.43 8.72
N LEU A 756 18.11 -20.41 7.92
CA LEU A 756 19.37 -20.25 7.21
C LEU A 756 20.12 -19.02 7.72
N PRO A 757 21.46 -19.03 7.73
CA PRO A 757 22.21 -17.82 8.03
C PRO A 757 22.02 -16.78 6.92
N PRO A 758 22.20 -15.47 7.19
CA PRO A 758 22.05 -14.43 6.18
C PRO A 758 22.91 -14.67 4.93
N GLN A 759 22.30 -14.57 3.75
CA GLN A 759 22.96 -14.80 2.46
C GLN A 759 23.45 -13.49 1.86
N VAL A 760 24.77 -13.33 1.77
CA VAL A 760 25.42 -12.14 1.21
C VAL A 760 26.48 -12.53 0.18
N THR A 761 26.79 -11.60 -0.71
CA THR A 761 27.86 -11.75 -1.70
C THR A 761 28.64 -10.46 -1.81
N LEU A 762 29.95 -10.52 -1.59
CA LEU A 762 30.87 -9.41 -1.91
C LEU A 762 31.10 -9.39 -3.43
N GLN A 763 30.79 -8.27 -4.07
CA GLN A 763 30.98 -8.09 -5.50
C GLN A 763 32.46 -7.83 -5.83
N PRO A 764 32.97 -8.35 -6.96
CA PRO A 764 34.40 -8.33 -7.30
C PRO A 764 34.95 -6.94 -7.61
N ASN A 765 34.09 -5.98 -7.98
CA ASN A 765 34.50 -4.64 -8.39
C ASN A 765 34.47 -3.70 -7.19
N VAL A 766 35.64 -3.47 -6.60
CA VAL A 766 35.83 -2.46 -5.59
C VAL A 766 35.95 -1.11 -6.30
N ILE A 767 34.87 -0.31 -6.31
CA ILE A 767 34.87 0.96 -7.03
C ILE A 767 35.88 1.89 -6.35
N ALA A 768 36.94 2.26 -7.06
CA ALA A 768 37.86 3.27 -6.61
C ALA A 768 37.25 4.64 -6.88
N SER A 769 36.72 5.29 -5.83
CA SER A 769 36.42 6.71 -5.95
C SER A 769 37.77 7.43 -6.04
N GLY A 770 38.02 8.14 -7.16
CA GLY A 770 39.28 8.83 -7.44
C GLY A 770 39.87 9.48 -6.19
N GLY A 771 41.04 9.00 -5.76
CA GLY A 771 41.67 9.36 -4.49
C GLY A 771 42.25 8.21 -3.65
N GLY A 772 42.24 6.96 -4.14
CA GLY A 772 42.85 5.81 -3.44
C GLY A 772 41.93 5.08 -2.44
N THR A 773 40.66 5.47 -2.33
CA THR A 773 39.65 4.86 -1.46
C THR A 773 38.99 3.67 -2.15
N PHE A 774 38.85 2.55 -1.45
CA PHE A 774 38.18 1.33 -1.93
C PHE A 774 36.71 1.33 -1.49
N GLN A 775 35.75 1.11 -2.40
CA GLN A 775 34.34 0.92 -2.03
C GLN A 775 33.94 -0.55 -2.15
N TYR A 776 33.69 -1.19 -1.01
CA TYR A 776 33.13 -2.54 -0.98
C TYR A 776 31.64 -2.50 -1.27
N ARG A 777 31.19 -3.41 -2.13
CA ARG A 777 29.77 -3.60 -2.48
C ARG A 777 29.34 -5.00 -2.09
N VAL A 778 28.40 -5.10 -1.17
CA VAL A 778 27.82 -6.36 -0.72
C VAL A 778 26.35 -6.40 -1.16
N THR A 779 25.96 -7.46 -1.86
CA THR A 779 24.59 -7.67 -2.31
C THR A 779 23.93 -8.82 -1.56
N THR A 780 22.61 -8.77 -1.41
CA THR A 780 21.80 -9.81 -0.76
C THR A 780 20.79 -10.37 -1.74
N THR A 781 20.45 -11.65 -1.61
CA THR A 781 19.47 -12.32 -2.51
C THR A 781 18.05 -12.29 -1.95
N ASP A 782 17.92 -11.97 -0.66
CA ASP A 782 16.66 -11.87 0.04
C ASP A 782 16.59 -10.57 0.88
N ARG A 783 15.52 -10.48 1.65
CA ARG A 783 15.13 -9.31 2.43
C ARG A 783 15.53 -9.40 3.90
N THR A 784 16.13 -10.50 4.34
CA THR A 784 16.30 -10.81 5.77
C THR A 784 17.47 -10.06 6.40
N VAL A 785 18.51 -9.78 5.60
CA VAL A 785 19.69 -9.02 6.03
C VAL A 785 19.29 -7.61 6.44
N ASN A 786 19.60 -7.24 7.70
CA ASN A 786 19.28 -5.94 8.29
C ASN A 786 20.52 -5.13 8.71
N ALA A 787 21.70 -5.74 8.71
CA ALA A 787 22.97 -5.07 8.93
C ALA A 787 24.12 -5.83 8.27
N VAL A 788 25.09 -5.07 7.75
CA VAL A 788 26.32 -5.60 7.16
C VAL A 788 27.51 -4.82 7.72
N HIS A 789 28.56 -5.55 8.08
CA HIS A 789 29.86 -5.02 8.49
C HIS A 789 30.96 -5.58 7.60
N ILE A 790 31.95 -4.76 7.27
CA ILE A 790 33.03 -5.14 6.37
C ILE A 790 34.38 -4.81 7.02
N ILE A 791 35.20 -5.85 7.22
CA ILE A 791 36.43 -5.78 8.00
C ILE A 791 37.58 -6.31 7.13
N ALA A 792 38.58 -5.47 6.89
CA ALA A 792 39.79 -5.89 6.19
C ALA A 792 40.79 -6.54 7.15
N ASN A 793 41.44 -7.61 6.70
CA ASN A 793 42.57 -8.27 7.33
C ASN A 793 42.34 -8.62 8.81
N VAL A 794 41.26 -9.35 9.09
CA VAL A 794 41.00 -9.87 10.44
C VAL A 794 42.20 -10.70 10.91
N PRO A 795 42.79 -10.43 12.10
CA PRO A 795 43.94 -11.18 12.58
C PRO A 795 43.64 -12.67 12.73
N ASN A 796 44.61 -13.51 12.40
CA ASN A 796 44.45 -14.96 12.48
C ASN A 796 44.08 -15.41 13.91
N GLY A 797 43.06 -16.26 14.03
CA GLY A 797 42.53 -16.74 15.31
C GLY A 797 41.57 -15.79 16.03
N THR A 798 41.31 -14.60 15.48
CA THR A 798 40.32 -13.65 16.03
C THR A 798 38.94 -13.93 15.45
N ASP A 799 37.92 -14.00 16.30
CA ASP A 799 36.52 -14.07 15.86
C ASP A 799 36.08 -12.70 15.29
N PRO A 800 35.71 -12.61 14.00
CA PRO A 800 35.27 -11.36 13.37
C PRO A 800 34.09 -10.69 14.07
N LEU A 801 33.21 -11.45 14.73
CA LEU A 801 32.06 -10.90 15.46
C LEU A 801 32.48 -9.98 16.60
N THR A 802 33.66 -10.22 17.20
CA THR A 802 34.20 -9.38 18.28
C THR A 802 34.71 -8.02 17.81
N LEU A 803 34.89 -7.86 16.49
CA LEU A 803 35.42 -6.65 15.86
C LEU A 803 34.33 -5.75 15.27
N VAL A 804 33.07 -6.19 15.26
CA VAL A 804 31.92 -5.43 14.73
C VAL A 804 31.71 -4.14 15.53
N ASN A 805 31.67 -2.99 14.83
CA ASN A 805 31.46 -1.68 15.44
C ASN A 805 30.87 -0.69 14.42
N SER A 806 30.66 0.57 14.83
CA SER A 806 30.09 1.60 13.95
C SER A 806 31.02 1.99 12.79
N GLY A 807 32.34 1.91 12.97
CA GLY A 807 33.33 2.28 11.96
C GLY A 807 33.46 1.30 10.80
N ASN A 808 33.02 0.05 10.98
CA ASN A 808 32.99 -0.96 9.92
C ASN A 808 31.57 -1.31 9.43
N ARG A 809 30.56 -0.55 9.87
CA ARG A 809 29.17 -0.76 9.46
C ARG A 809 28.93 -0.21 8.05
N ALA A 810 28.54 -1.06 7.12
CA ALA A 810 28.16 -0.64 5.78
C ALA A 810 26.84 0.14 5.79
N PHE A 811 26.74 1.13 4.90
CA PHE A 811 25.50 1.85 4.62
C PHE A 811 24.62 1.02 3.68
N GLN A 812 23.32 0.93 3.95
CA GLN A 812 22.38 0.30 3.03
C GLN A 812 22.12 1.25 1.85
N TYR A 813 22.89 1.08 0.78
CA TYR A 813 22.86 1.94 -0.40
C TYR A 813 21.56 1.79 -1.19
N ASP A 814 21.05 0.55 -1.28
CA ASP A 814 19.74 0.25 -1.81
C ASP A 814 19.16 -0.99 -1.10
N ARG A 815 17.92 -1.40 -1.37
CA ARG A 815 17.25 -2.45 -0.57
C ARG A 815 18.06 -3.75 -0.42
N PHE A 816 18.73 -4.16 -1.48
CA PHE A 816 19.53 -5.39 -1.58
C PHE A 816 21.04 -5.13 -1.67
N GLU A 817 21.47 -3.90 -1.37
CA GLU A 817 22.86 -3.49 -1.57
C GLU A 817 23.41 -2.65 -0.42
N TRP A 818 24.57 -3.06 0.07
CA TRP A 818 25.29 -2.43 1.16
C TRP A 818 26.66 -1.98 0.68
N ARG A 819 27.07 -0.77 1.07
CA ARG A 819 28.36 -0.18 0.68
C ARG A 819 29.14 0.32 1.88
N LEU A 820 30.45 0.10 1.87
CA LEU A 820 31.38 0.73 2.80
C LEU A 820 32.58 1.26 2.02
N ALA A 821 32.89 2.53 2.21
CA ALA A 821 34.16 3.10 1.78
C ALA A 821 35.24 2.76 2.82
N SER A 822 36.42 2.35 2.35
CA SER A 822 37.57 2.01 3.18
C SER A 822 38.83 2.70 2.67
N GLY A 823 39.77 2.94 3.58
CA GLY A 823 41.08 3.50 3.25
C GLY A 823 41.92 2.59 2.35
N SER A 824 43.15 2.99 2.06
CA SER A 824 44.07 2.19 1.25
C SER A 824 44.35 0.83 1.90
N LEU A 825 44.11 -0.23 1.16
CA LEU A 825 44.55 -1.58 1.49
C LEU A 825 46.04 -1.73 1.12
N PRO A 826 46.84 -2.47 1.92
CA PRO A 826 48.23 -2.73 1.60
C PRO A 826 48.36 -3.59 0.33
N PRO A 827 49.48 -3.47 -0.41
CA PRO A 827 49.78 -4.37 -1.52
C PRO A 827 49.77 -5.85 -1.14
N GLY A 828 49.42 -6.71 -2.11
CA GLY A 828 49.32 -8.16 -1.95
C GLY A 828 47.90 -8.64 -1.65
N THR A 829 47.78 -9.89 -1.22
CA THR A 829 46.49 -10.50 -0.90
C THR A 829 45.98 -10.01 0.46
N ASN A 830 44.83 -9.35 0.43
CA ASN A 830 44.06 -8.89 1.57
C ASN A 830 42.86 -9.80 1.79
N GLN A 831 42.49 -10.03 3.04
CA GLN A 831 41.29 -10.81 3.40
C GLN A 831 40.16 -9.87 3.78
N ILE A 832 39.12 -9.78 2.96
CA ILE A 832 37.94 -8.97 3.27
C ILE A 832 36.88 -9.85 3.89
N THR A 833 36.56 -9.57 5.16
CA THR A 833 35.56 -10.30 5.93
C THR A 833 34.27 -9.51 5.99
N VAL A 834 33.19 -10.09 5.51
CA VAL A 834 31.83 -9.57 5.60
C VAL A 834 31.12 -10.29 6.73
N VAL A 835 30.58 -9.53 7.67
CA VAL A 835 29.69 -10.02 8.71
C VAL A 835 28.30 -9.47 8.43
N ALA A 836 27.32 -10.34 8.21
CA ALA A 836 25.93 -9.95 7.99
C ALA A 836 25.05 -10.42 9.14
N TYR A 837 23.99 -9.67 9.44
CA TYR A 837 23.00 -10.00 10.45
C TYR A 837 21.59 -10.00 9.86
N GLU A 838 20.74 -10.82 10.46
CA GLU A 838 19.30 -10.81 10.28
C GLU A 838 18.62 -10.19 11.50
N LEU A 839 17.32 -9.91 11.36
CA LEU A 839 16.52 -9.30 12.42
C LEU A 839 16.42 -10.16 13.69
N SER A 840 16.53 -11.49 13.57
CA SER A 840 16.58 -12.44 14.68
C SER A 840 17.86 -12.32 15.53
N GLY A 841 18.90 -11.67 15.01
CA GLY A 841 20.25 -11.63 15.57
C GLY A 841 21.18 -12.72 15.03
N ARG A 842 20.68 -13.64 14.19
CA ARG A 842 21.54 -14.62 13.50
C ARG A 842 22.50 -13.91 12.55
N SER A 843 23.72 -14.43 12.46
CA SER A 843 24.77 -13.85 11.63
C SER A 843 25.43 -14.85 10.71
N SER A 844 26.08 -14.33 9.67
CA SER A 844 26.96 -15.06 8.78
C SER A 844 28.28 -14.32 8.62
N VAL A 845 29.34 -15.07 8.38
CA VAL A 845 30.68 -14.54 8.15
C VAL A 845 31.22 -15.13 6.86
N GLN A 846 31.58 -14.27 5.91
CA GLN A 846 32.21 -14.64 4.66
C GLN A 846 33.53 -13.91 4.53
N THR A 847 34.61 -14.63 4.22
CA THR A 847 35.91 -14.03 3.93
C THR A 847 36.27 -14.26 2.47
N VAL A 848 36.62 -13.18 1.77
CA VAL A 848 36.99 -13.19 0.36
C VAL A 848 38.39 -12.59 0.21
N PRO A 849 39.34 -13.30 -0.42
CA PRO A 849 40.64 -12.73 -0.73
C PRO A 849 40.52 -11.73 -1.89
N ILE A 850 41.11 -10.55 -1.71
CA ILE A 850 41.27 -9.54 -2.76
C ILE A 850 42.76 -9.24 -2.87
N THR A 851 43.32 -9.33 -4.07
CA THR A 851 44.74 -9.07 -4.30
C THR A 851 44.91 -7.68 -4.91
N ILE A 852 45.81 -6.89 -4.34
CA ILE A 852 46.24 -5.59 -4.88
C ILE A 852 47.63 -5.75 -5.44
N ASP A 853 47.72 -5.75 -6.77
CA ASP A 853 48.97 -5.95 -7.48
C ASP A 853 49.75 -4.63 -7.61
N LEU A 854 51.00 -4.64 -7.14
CA LEU A 854 51.94 -3.54 -7.34
C LEU A 854 52.33 -3.41 -8.81
N GLY A 855 52.25 -2.19 -9.33
CA GLY A 855 52.62 -1.88 -10.72
C GLY A 855 51.77 -2.63 -11.74
N SER A 856 50.48 -2.85 -11.43
CA SER A 856 49.51 -3.41 -12.38
C SER A 856 49.28 -2.46 -13.56
N GLY A 857 49.42 -1.15 -13.35
CA GLY A 857 49.06 -0.12 -14.31
C GLY A 857 47.57 0.16 -14.39
N ASP A 858 46.74 -0.54 -13.61
CA ASP A 858 45.30 -0.30 -13.47
C ASP A 858 45.08 0.79 -12.42
N VAL A 859 45.45 2.02 -12.80
CA VAL A 859 45.44 3.19 -11.90
C VAL A 859 44.02 3.65 -11.59
N ASN A 860 43.05 3.42 -12.48
CA ASN A 860 41.65 3.75 -12.22
C ASN A 860 40.88 2.59 -11.52
N ARG A 861 41.48 1.39 -11.44
CA ARG A 861 40.96 0.17 -10.78
C ARG A 861 39.67 -0.34 -11.40
N ASP A 862 39.52 -0.23 -12.72
CA ASP A 862 38.37 -0.74 -13.46
C ASP A 862 38.57 -2.19 -13.98
N GLY A 863 39.77 -2.76 -13.74
CA GLY A 863 40.16 -4.09 -14.17
C GLY A 863 40.73 -4.16 -15.59
N LEU A 864 40.88 -3.03 -16.29
CA LEU A 864 41.39 -2.94 -17.65
C LEU A 864 42.51 -1.90 -17.75
N VAL A 865 43.76 -2.35 -17.87
CA VAL A 865 44.90 -1.46 -18.12
C VAL A 865 44.80 -0.84 -19.51
N ASN A 866 44.41 0.43 -19.59
CA ASN A 866 44.16 1.17 -20.81
C ASN A 866 44.55 2.68 -20.70
N ILE A 867 44.25 3.49 -21.71
CA ILE A 867 44.62 4.92 -21.75
C ILE A 867 44.01 5.73 -20.59
N ASP A 868 42.85 5.32 -20.09
CA ASP A 868 42.15 5.95 -18.98
C ASP A 868 42.95 5.84 -17.67
N ASP A 869 43.78 4.79 -17.51
CA ASP A 869 44.71 4.67 -16.38
C ASP A 869 45.85 5.67 -16.46
N LEU A 870 46.35 5.92 -17.67
CA LEU A 870 47.36 6.95 -17.87
C LEU A 870 46.77 8.31 -17.48
N TYR A 871 45.55 8.62 -17.91
CA TYR A 871 44.85 9.84 -17.50
C TYR A 871 44.59 9.90 -16.00
N ALA A 872 44.15 8.81 -15.38
CA ALA A 872 43.97 8.71 -13.93
C ALA A 872 45.28 8.95 -13.18
N SER A 873 46.41 8.44 -13.71
CA SER A 873 47.74 8.68 -13.14
C SER A 873 48.14 10.16 -13.13
N TRP A 874 47.66 10.97 -14.08
CA TRP A 874 47.92 12.41 -14.13
C TRP A 874 47.20 13.20 -13.02
N LEU A 875 46.06 12.68 -12.57
CA LEU A 875 45.23 13.27 -11.51
C LEU A 875 45.63 12.78 -10.12
N LEU A 876 46.55 11.82 -10.02
CA LEU A 876 47.00 11.24 -8.77
C LEU A 876 47.83 12.24 -7.95
N THR A 877 47.48 12.44 -6.68
CA THR A 877 48.14 13.40 -5.77
C THR A 877 48.85 12.72 -4.58
N GLY A 878 48.84 11.39 -4.51
CA GLY A 878 49.45 10.60 -3.45
C GLY A 878 49.86 9.22 -3.93
N TYR A 879 50.53 8.44 -3.07
CA TYR A 879 50.98 7.09 -3.42
C TYR A 879 49.80 6.16 -3.70
N GLN A 880 49.87 5.45 -4.82
CA GLN A 880 48.95 4.36 -5.18
C GLN A 880 49.77 3.17 -5.70
N ALA A 881 49.49 1.97 -5.18
CA ALA A 881 50.28 0.77 -5.47
C ALA A 881 50.18 0.32 -6.93
N GLU A 882 49.02 0.47 -7.55
CA GLU A 882 48.77 0.12 -8.96
C GLU A 882 49.55 1.04 -9.90
N ALA A 883 49.82 2.28 -9.46
CA ALA A 883 50.57 3.28 -10.19
C ALA A 883 52.09 3.19 -9.97
N ASP A 884 52.58 2.42 -8.99
CA ASP A 884 54.02 2.14 -8.78
C ASP A 884 54.48 1.05 -9.76
N MET A 885 54.62 1.44 -11.02
CA MET A 885 54.99 0.55 -12.13
C MET A 885 56.35 -0.11 -11.93
N ASN A 886 57.25 0.55 -11.20
CA ASN A 886 58.59 0.05 -10.95
C ASN A 886 58.70 -0.81 -9.65
N ARG A 887 57.63 -0.85 -8.84
CA ARG A 887 57.46 -1.67 -7.63
C ARG A 887 58.47 -1.35 -6.52
N ASN A 888 58.94 -0.11 -6.42
CA ASN A 888 59.91 0.29 -5.39
C ASN A 888 59.26 0.75 -4.07
N GLY A 889 57.93 0.72 -3.99
CA GLY A 889 57.16 1.17 -2.84
C GLY A 889 56.99 2.69 -2.76
N GLN A 890 57.29 3.40 -3.84
CA GLN A 890 57.09 4.84 -4.02
C GLN A 890 56.46 5.11 -5.38
N TRP A 891 55.64 6.16 -5.46
CA TRP A 891 55.07 6.60 -6.73
C TRP A 891 55.83 7.83 -7.19
N ASP A 892 56.55 7.70 -8.30
CA ASP A 892 57.23 8.78 -8.99
C ASP A 892 56.41 9.15 -10.25
N PRO A 893 55.82 10.36 -10.30
CA PRO A 893 54.95 10.78 -11.40
C PRO A 893 55.65 10.87 -12.76
N VAL A 894 56.99 10.83 -12.82
CA VAL A 894 57.75 10.82 -14.07
C VAL A 894 58.11 9.38 -14.43
N THR A 895 58.75 8.66 -13.54
CA THR A 895 59.29 7.32 -13.82
C THR A 895 58.18 6.30 -14.01
N ASP A 896 57.17 6.31 -13.14
CA ASP A 896 56.11 5.31 -13.21
C ASP A 896 55.12 5.59 -14.34
N ARG A 897 54.82 6.86 -14.62
CA ARG A 897 53.97 7.21 -15.78
C ARG A 897 54.62 6.82 -17.09
N VAL A 898 55.94 7.01 -17.23
CA VAL A 898 56.67 6.57 -18.42
C VAL A 898 56.59 5.05 -18.58
N GLN A 899 56.68 4.30 -17.48
CA GLN A 899 56.55 2.84 -17.53
C GLN A 899 55.12 2.39 -17.86
N LEU A 900 54.09 3.06 -17.33
CA LEU A 900 52.69 2.81 -17.66
C LEU A 900 52.42 3.11 -19.15
N GLU A 901 52.91 4.25 -19.64
CA GLU A 901 52.79 4.61 -21.05
C GLU A 901 53.51 3.59 -21.97
N LEU A 902 54.68 3.09 -21.57
CA LEU A 902 55.41 2.05 -22.31
C LEU A 902 54.65 0.71 -22.31
N LEU A 903 54.03 0.33 -21.19
CA LEU A 903 53.19 -0.86 -21.08
C LEU A 903 51.98 -0.77 -22.02
N LEU A 904 51.29 0.37 -22.04
CA LEU A 904 50.14 0.62 -22.91
C LEU A 904 50.53 0.59 -24.38
N ARG A 905 51.61 1.27 -24.76
CA ARG A 905 52.13 1.27 -26.14
C ARG A 905 52.49 -0.13 -26.62
N GLN A 906 53.04 -1.00 -25.77
CA GLN A 906 53.32 -2.39 -26.15
C GLN A 906 52.05 -3.17 -26.46
N GLN A 907 50.97 -2.96 -25.69
CA GLN A 907 49.69 -3.60 -25.94
C GLN A 907 49.02 -3.05 -27.21
N GLU A 908 49.12 -1.74 -27.46
CA GLU A 908 48.63 -1.11 -28.70
C GLU A 908 49.37 -1.66 -29.93
N VAL A 909 50.70 -1.75 -29.89
CA VAL A 909 51.52 -2.36 -30.95
C VAL A 909 51.17 -3.84 -31.17
N GLN A 910 50.67 -4.56 -30.16
CA GLN A 910 50.18 -5.93 -30.33
C GLN A 910 48.79 -6.02 -30.98
N ARG A 911 47.96 -4.98 -30.87
CA ARG A 911 46.60 -4.90 -31.45
C ARG A 911 46.57 -4.25 -32.84
N MET A 912 47.66 -3.61 -33.25
CA MET A 912 47.81 -3.03 -34.59
C MET A 912 48.07 -4.11 -35.65
N GLU A 913 47.33 -4.06 -36.77
CA GLU A 913 47.51 -4.94 -37.93
C GLU A 913 47.99 -4.17 -39.17
N GLY A 914 48.83 -4.80 -40.00
CA GLY A 914 49.33 -4.21 -41.24
C GLY A 914 50.25 -3.00 -41.01
N LEU A 915 50.08 -1.93 -41.80
CA LEU A 915 50.91 -0.70 -41.75
C LEU A 915 50.72 0.15 -40.47
N GLN A 916 49.78 -0.22 -39.60
CA GLN A 916 49.60 0.44 -38.30
C GLN A 916 50.63 0.00 -37.26
N ARG A 917 51.20 -1.21 -37.37
CA ARG A 917 52.22 -1.76 -36.48
C ARG A 917 53.62 -1.37 -36.95
#